data_AF-A0A2R4BQU3-F1
#
_entry.id   AF-A0A2R4BQU3-F1
#
_cell.length_a   1.000
_cell.length_b   1.000
_cell.length_c   1.000
_cell.angle_alpha   90.00
_cell.angle_beta   90.00
_cell.angle_gamma   90.00
#
_symmetry.space_group_name_H-M   'P 1'
#
loop_
_entity.id
_entity.type
_entity.pdbx_description
1 polymer ?
#
loop_
_entity_poly.entity_id
_entity_poly.type
_entity_poly.pdbx_seq_one_letter_code
_entity_poly.pdbx_strand_id
1 'polypeptide(L)'
;MKSTTTNAMRRRASRLARLAGAAFFTALLALSSAPMVAAEGTEAAPDSVRISEVVRAAEQLTESLPGLHARYRAASAQQQAARLDELAAAVAQRKAFLTELIENDPAAALQLVLTPSARAGMPSQVQDALERHVELEGELEVFYEEYPNQKARLSNYLRTSLGERIALHFKAQPPGLVSGTQVRAKGVLLDRVMALESGDGSLTLAAKGGAKGGSNGGTPAPGPGAMGEHRTLVVLVNFQDNPIQPYSPDFAKTVLTTTNEYFLENSQQQMWLNTDVAGWFTIANSSGVCDYWTIAAQAQDAASAAGYDLSAYTHLVYAFPQIACGWWGLSSVGGSPSNTWITGELKIGVTAHELGHAIGLFHSHSLECGADTLGTTCTTYEYGDQMDMMGSSSAGHYNAFQKERLGWLNTSASPEITTVTSDGVFTLEPYAAGGTGPKGLKIPKAIDPVTGQPTWYYVEFRQAVGFDSVLAGNTNVLNGVLIRTATDGNGNSVNLLDMTPNSGSSAYWDWKDPALTVGGTFEDPATGVSITADAVSTTQALVSVRFGAGSADPLTAQGSTSQSSYLRGQTVYLSATVSAGGVPVAGAAVSFTVTKANGSQVKGSATTGSDGKALYQFQLKKPDPVGTYQAGMVASLNGQSAATAVSFSVQ
;
A
#
# COMPACT_ATOMS: atom_id res chain seq x y z
N MET A 1 63.94 -47.79 -2.42
CA MET A 1 64.15 -46.35 -2.71
C MET A 1 63.66 -46.10 -4.15
N LYS A 2 62.34 -46.03 -4.38
CA LYS A 2 61.45 -44.83 -4.36
C LYS A 2 61.80 -43.79 -5.44
N SER A 3 61.25 -43.97 -6.65
CA SER A 3 60.76 -42.88 -7.53
C SER A 3 60.24 -43.46 -8.86
N THR A 4 58.96 -43.84 -8.93
CA THR A 4 58.20 -44.00 -10.20
C THR A 4 56.71 -44.30 -9.94
N THR A 5 55.93 -43.35 -9.40
CA THR A 5 54.46 -43.55 -9.28
C THR A 5 53.60 -42.28 -9.21
N THR A 6 54.09 -41.09 -9.59
CA THR A 6 53.32 -39.84 -9.46
C THR A 6 52.95 -39.14 -10.77
N ASN A 7 53.36 -39.65 -11.93
CA ASN A 7 53.02 -39.03 -13.24
C ASN A 7 51.82 -39.66 -13.98
N ALA A 8 51.24 -40.75 -13.48
CA ALA A 8 50.09 -41.41 -14.12
C ALA A 8 48.71 -40.87 -13.68
N MET A 9 48.60 -40.21 -12.51
CA MET A 9 47.34 -39.68 -11.98
C MET A 9 46.98 -38.28 -12.52
N ARG A 10 47.95 -37.45 -12.93
CA ARG A 10 47.69 -36.10 -13.46
C ARG A 10 47.24 -36.05 -14.93
N ARG A 11 47.36 -37.15 -15.69
CA ARG A 11 46.94 -37.22 -17.11
C ARG A 11 45.53 -37.79 -17.32
N ARG A 12 44.87 -38.34 -16.29
CA ARG A 12 43.47 -38.79 -16.38
C ARG A 12 42.44 -37.75 -15.90
N ALA A 13 42.83 -36.79 -15.07
CA ALA A 13 41.96 -35.71 -14.61
C ALA A 13 41.70 -34.61 -15.65
N SER A 14 42.55 -34.47 -16.68
CA SER A 14 42.45 -33.43 -17.71
C SER A 14 41.70 -33.85 -18.99
N ARG A 15 41.23 -35.11 -19.08
CA ARG A 15 40.44 -35.60 -20.23
C ARG A 15 38.94 -35.74 -19.96
N LEU A 16 38.48 -35.67 -18.71
CA LEU A 16 37.05 -35.65 -18.36
C LEU A 16 36.46 -34.23 -18.29
N ALA A 17 37.29 -33.20 -18.11
CA ALA A 17 36.84 -31.80 -18.10
C ALA A 17 36.70 -31.17 -19.51
N ARG A 18 36.92 -31.93 -20.60
CA ARG A 18 36.80 -31.43 -21.99
C ARG A 18 35.71 -32.13 -22.82
N LEU A 19 34.86 -32.95 -22.20
CA LEU A 19 33.74 -33.64 -22.87
C LEU A 19 32.34 -33.24 -22.36
N ALA A 20 32.25 -32.32 -21.39
CA ALA A 20 30.97 -31.75 -20.94
C ALA A 20 30.62 -30.40 -21.58
N GLY A 21 31.51 -29.84 -22.43
CA GLY A 21 31.36 -28.50 -23.01
C GLY A 21 31.06 -28.45 -24.52
N ALA A 22 30.61 -29.55 -25.14
CA ALA A 22 30.47 -29.63 -26.60
C ALA A 22 29.20 -30.34 -27.10
N ALA A 23 28.12 -30.37 -26.31
CA ALA A 23 26.83 -30.94 -26.71
C ALA A 23 25.65 -29.94 -26.69
N PHE A 24 25.91 -28.67 -26.38
CA PHE A 24 24.98 -27.58 -26.62
C PHE A 24 25.65 -26.65 -27.64
N PHE A 25 25.00 -26.41 -28.78
CA PHE A 25 25.50 -25.75 -30.00
C PHE A 25 26.03 -26.66 -31.13
N THR A 26 25.20 -27.56 -31.67
CA THR A 26 25.25 -27.90 -33.10
C THR A 26 23.92 -28.51 -33.55
N ALA A 27 22.93 -27.65 -33.82
CA ALA A 27 21.88 -27.93 -34.78
C ALA A 27 21.26 -26.59 -35.20
N LEU A 28 21.96 -25.86 -36.07
CA LEU A 28 21.39 -25.02 -37.12
C LEU A 28 22.55 -24.27 -37.81
N LEU A 29 23.05 -24.82 -38.93
CA LEU A 29 23.76 -24.04 -39.96
C LEU A 29 23.95 -24.89 -41.23
N ALA A 30 23.03 -24.67 -42.18
CA ALA A 30 23.15 -24.77 -43.64
C ALA A 30 21.69 -24.74 -44.18
N LEU A 31 21.19 -23.74 -44.90
CA LEU A 31 21.74 -23.06 -46.08
C LEU A 31 21.10 -21.68 -46.35
N SER A 32 21.87 -20.88 -47.07
CA SER A 32 21.50 -19.85 -48.05
C SER A 32 21.47 -18.38 -47.62
N SER A 33 22.23 -17.62 -48.40
CA SER A 33 22.54 -16.19 -48.35
C SER A 33 21.41 -15.33 -48.94
N ALA A 34 20.90 -14.36 -48.18
CA ALA A 34 20.12 -13.20 -48.63
C ALA A 34 20.13 -12.10 -47.54
N PRO A 35 19.91 -10.81 -47.88
CA PRO A 35 20.47 -9.68 -47.15
C PRO A 35 19.71 -9.28 -45.87
N MET A 36 20.43 -8.56 -45.02
CA MET A 36 20.07 -8.04 -43.70
C MET A 36 18.76 -7.23 -43.73
N VAL A 37 17.73 -7.70 -43.01
CA VAL A 37 16.61 -6.90 -42.52
C VAL A 37 16.59 -7.08 -41.00
N ALA A 38 16.53 -5.96 -40.27
CA ALA A 38 16.49 -5.95 -38.81
C ALA A 38 15.29 -6.75 -38.31
N ALA A 39 15.53 -7.82 -37.56
CA ALA A 39 14.50 -8.53 -36.84
C ALA A 39 14.25 -7.82 -35.50
N GLU A 40 13.02 -7.35 -35.33
CA GLU A 40 12.45 -6.86 -34.08
C GLU A 40 12.64 -7.88 -32.96
N GLY A 41 12.86 -7.36 -31.75
CA GLY A 41 13.15 -8.15 -30.56
C GLY A 41 12.03 -9.14 -30.24
N THR A 42 12.41 -10.38 -29.99
CA THR A 42 11.55 -11.34 -29.32
C THR A 42 11.31 -10.85 -27.89
N GLU A 43 10.12 -10.30 -27.63
CA GLU A 43 9.61 -10.04 -26.28
C GLU A 43 9.69 -11.34 -25.47
N ALA A 44 10.30 -11.26 -24.29
CA ALA A 44 10.19 -12.32 -23.29
C ALA A 44 8.71 -12.55 -22.98
N ALA A 45 8.31 -13.82 -22.79
CA ALA A 45 6.95 -14.14 -22.38
C ALA A 45 6.57 -13.35 -21.12
N PRO A 46 5.31 -12.91 -20.96
CA PRO A 46 4.85 -12.27 -19.74
C PRO A 46 5.20 -13.14 -18.52
N ASP A 47 5.63 -12.54 -17.41
CA ASP A 47 6.10 -13.27 -16.23
C ASP A 47 5.12 -14.34 -15.74
N SER A 48 3.80 -14.11 -15.90
CA SER A 48 2.75 -15.08 -15.56
C SER A 48 2.78 -16.35 -16.42
N VAL A 49 3.06 -16.24 -17.71
CA VAL A 49 3.19 -17.39 -18.62
C VAL A 49 4.44 -18.18 -18.25
N ARG A 50 5.56 -17.49 -18.01
CA ARG A 50 6.82 -18.09 -17.60
C ARG A 50 6.67 -18.89 -16.29
N ILE A 51 6.05 -18.30 -15.27
CA ILE A 51 5.81 -18.97 -13.99
C ILE A 51 4.88 -20.17 -14.16
N SER A 52 3.84 -20.09 -15.00
CA SER A 52 2.95 -21.23 -15.25
C SER A 52 3.68 -22.44 -15.88
N GLU A 53 4.67 -22.19 -16.73
CA GLU A 53 5.52 -23.26 -17.29
C GLU A 53 6.43 -23.88 -16.23
N VAL A 54 6.97 -23.06 -15.33
CA VAL A 54 7.78 -23.51 -14.18
C VAL A 54 6.96 -24.39 -13.24
N VAL A 55 5.72 -24.01 -12.92
CA VAL A 55 4.79 -24.82 -12.11
C VAL A 55 4.61 -26.20 -12.74
N ARG A 56 4.26 -26.26 -14.03
CA ARG A 56 4.04 -27.52 -14.74
C ARG A 56 5.30 -28.39 -14.79
N ALA A 57 6.47 -27.79 -14.98
CA ALA A 57 7.73 -28.53 -14.99
C ALA A 57 8.07 -29.11 -13.60
N ALA A 58 7.84 -28.35 -12.54
CA ALA A 58 8.02 -28.79 -11.16
C ALA A 58 7.04 -29.90 -10.77
N GLU A 59 5.77 -29.80 -11.19
CA GLU A 59 4.74 -30.84 -11.04
C GLU A 59 5.18 -32.16 -11.70
N GLN A 60 5.53 -32.13 -12.99
CA GLN A 60 5.96 -33.31 -13.74
C GLN A 60 7.15 -34.01 -13.09
N LEU A 61 8.15 -33.23 -12.63
CA LEU A 61 9.29 -33.79 -11.92
C LEU A 61 8.88 -34.41 -10.59
N THR A 62 8.03 -33.73 -9.81
CA THR A 62 7.51 -34.22 -8.53
C THR A 62 6.78 -35.56 -8.69
N GLU A 63 5.90 -35.67 -9.69
CA GLU A 63 5.17 -36.90 -10.02
C GLU A 63 6.09 -38.03 -10.51
N SER A 64 7.23 -37.70 -11.13
CA SER A 64 8.20 -38.68 -11.63
C SER A 64 9.06 -39.31 -10.52
N LEU A 65 9.28 -38.59 -9.40
CA LEU A 65 10.22 -39.01 -8.35
C LEU A 65 9.92 -40.40 -7.76
N PRO A 66 8.67 -40.78 -7.42
CA PRO A 66 8.37 -42.12 -6.92
C PRO A 66 8.79 -43.23 -7.90
N GLY A 67 8.57 -43.02 -9.20
CA GLY A 67 8.96 -43.96 -10.25
C GLY A 67 10.48 -44.10 -10.39
N LEU A 68 11.19 -42.98 -10.39
CA LEU A 68 12.66 -42.95 -10.43
C LEU A 68 13.27 -43.62 -9.20
N HIS A 69 12.72 -43.34 -8.01
CA HIS A 69 13.15 -43.95 -6.77
C HIS A 69 12.89 -45.47 -6.75
N ALA A 70 11.74 -45.93 -7.24
CA ALA A 70 11.44 -47.35 -7.37
C ALA A 70 12.43 -48.07 -8.30
N ARG A 71 12.78 -47.45 -9.45
CA ARG A 71 13.79 -47.98 -10.38
C ARG A 71 15.17 -48.06 -9.75
N TYR A 72 15.57 -47.05 -8.97
CA TYR A 72 16.81 -47.08 -8.20
C TYR A 72 16.83 -48.23 -7.19
N ARG A 73 15.74 -48.42 -6.43
CA ARG A 73 15.65 -49.50 -5.42
C ARG A 73 15.65 -50.90 -6.03
N ALA A 74 15.08 -51.07 -7.21
CA ALA A 74 15.06 -52.34 -7.92
C ALA A 74 16.33 -52.62 -8.75
N ALA A 75 17.24 -51.65 -8.87
CA ALA A 75 18.42 -51.77 -9.71
C ALA A 75 19.42 -52.79 -9.16
N SER A 76 20.06 -53.54 -10.06
CA SER A 76 21.23 -54.36 -9.72
C SER A 76 22.41 -53.48 -9.29
N ALA A 77 23.37 -54.04 -8.55
CA ALA A 77 24.58 -53.31 -8.13
C ALA A 77 25.34 -52.64 -9.28
N GLN A 78 25.26 -53.21 -10.50
CA GLN A 78 25.89 -52.67 -11.71
C GLN A 78 25.15 -51.45 -12.29
N GLN A 79 23.83 -51.36 -12.08
CA GLN A 79 22.97 -50.30 -12.63
C GLN A 79 22.62 -49.22 -11.60
N GLN A 80 22.82 -49.50 -10.31
CA GLN A 80 22.39 -48.65 -9.21
C GLN A 80 22.99 -47.25 -9.27
N ALA A 81 24.28 -47.12 -9.65
CA ALA A 81 24.92 -45.81 -9.84
C ALA A 81 24.24 -44.98 -10.93
N ALA A 82 23.98 -45.56 -12.11
CA ALA A 82 23.31 -44.87 -13.20
C ALA A 82 21.87 -44.46 -12.85
N ARG A 83 21.15 -45.27 -12.06
CA ARG A 83 19.81 -44.92 -11.57
C ARG A 83 19.83 -43.84 -10.49
N LEU A 84 20.88 -43.81 -9.68
CA LEU A 84 21.10 -42.72 -8.74
C LEU A 84 21.36 -41.41 -9.47
N ASP A 85 22.17 -41.43 -10.54
CA ASP A 85 22.44 -40.24 -11.37
C ASP A 85 21.16 -39.72 -12.05
N GLU A 86 20.30 -40.62 -12.56
CA GLU A 86 18.99 -40.28 -13.14
C GLU A 86 18.08 -39.59 -12.11
N LEU A 87 17.99 -40.17 -10.90
CA LEU A 87 17.22 -39.58 -9.79
C LEU A 87 17.81 -38.23 -9.34
N ALA A 88 19.13 -38.15 -9.20
CA ALA A 88 19.82 -36.93 -8.78
C ALA A 88 19.63 -35.80 -9.78
N ALA A 89 19.67 -36.09 -11.09
CA ALA A 89 19.40 -35.11 -12.14
C ALA A 89 17.97 -34.56 -12.07
N ALA A 90 16.96 -35.43 -11.87
CA ALA A 90 15.58 -35.01 -11.70
C ALA A 90 15.37 -34.18 -10.43
N VAL A 91 15.98 -34.58 -9.31
CA VAL A 91 15.95 -33.83 -8.05
C VAL A 91 16.61 -32.45 -8.21
N ALA A 92 17.75 -32.37 -8.89
CA ALA A 92 18.44 -31.10 -9.14
C ALA A 92 17.63 -30.14 -10.01
N GLN A 93 16.98 -30.63 -11.06
CA GLN A 93 16.07 -29.82 -11.88
C GLN A 93 14.84 -29.37 -11.08
N ARG A 94 14.25 -30.27 -10.29
CA ARG A 94 13.11 -29.94 -9.44
C ARG A 94 13.49 -28.89 -8.40
N LYS A 95 14.68 -29.00 -7.80
CA LYS A 95 15.22 -28.03 -6.87
C LYS A 95 15.27 -26.63 -7.49
N ALA A 96 15.79 -26.50 -8.71
CA ALA A 96 15.86 -25.21 -9.39
C ALA A 96 14.47 -24.58 -9.59
N PHE A 97 13.51 -25.35 -10.10
CA PHE A 97 12.14 -24.85 -10.28
C PHE A 97 11.45 -24.57 -8.94
N LEU A 98 11.63 -25.42 -7.92
CA LEU A 98 10.99 -25.22 -6.63
C LEU A 98 11.55 -24.00 -5.90
N THR A 99 12.86 -23.74 -5.97
CA THR A 99 13.46 -22.49 -5.46
C THR A 99 12.86 -21.27 -6.14
N GLU A 100 12.72 -21.30 -7.47
CA GLU A 100 12.10 -20.21 -8.23
C GLU A 100 10.62 -20.01 -7.84
N LEU A 101 9.86 -21.09 -7.65
CA LEU A 101 8.49 -21.02 -7.16
C LEU A 101 8.43 -20.48 -5.73
N ILE A 102 9.33 -20.88 -4.83
CA ILE A 102 9.37 -20.30 -3.47
C ILE A 102 9.50 -18.78 -3.55
N GLU A 103 10.29 -18.25 -4.50
CA GLU A 103 10.49 -16.81 -4.62
C GLU A 103 9.32 -16.06 -5.26
N ASN A 104 8.66 -16.66 -6.26
CA ASN A 104 7.71 -15.98 -7.15
C ASN A 104 6.25 -16.44 -7.02
N ASP A 105 6.03 -17.68 -6.59
CA ASP A 105 4.71 -18.27 -6.31
C ASP A 105 4.81 -19.26 -5.14
N PRO A 106 4.93 -18.74 -3.89
CA PRO A 106 5.09 -19.58 -2.71
C PRO A 106 3.91 -20.53 -2.51
N ALA A 107 2.72 -20.15 -3.00
CA ALA A 107 1.51 -20.97 -2.94
C ALA A 107 1.67 -22.24 -3.78
N ALA A 108 2.13 -22.11 -5.03
CA ALA A 108 2.42 -23.25 -5.89
C ALA A 108 3.57 -24.10 -5.32
N ALA A 109 4.63 -23.46 -4.81
CA ALA A 109 5.73 -24.18 -4.18
C ALA A 109 5.25 -25.08 -3.03
N LEU A 110 4.41 -24.55 -2.13
CA LEU A 110 3.85 -25.27 -0.99
C LEU A 110 2.98 -26.47 -1.38
N GLN A 111 2.33 -26.43 -2.56
CA GLN A 111 1.53 -27.56 -3.07
C GLN A 111 2.40 -28.72 -3.57
N LEU A 112 3.64 -28.45 -4.00
CA LEU A 112 4.53 -29.45 -4.61
C LEU A 112 5.48 -30.12 -3.62
N VAL A 113 5.39 -29.77 -2.34
CA VAL A 113 6.31 -30.21 -1.29
C VAL A 113 6.16 -31.70 -1.02
N LEU A 114 7.29 -32.41 -0.94
CA LEU A 114 7.33 -33.81 -0.54
C LEU A 114 6.95 -33.98 0.92
N THR A 115 6.18 -35.04 1.21
CA THR A 115 5.92 -35.42 2.59
C THR A 115 7.23 -35.76 3.32
N PRO A 116 7.32 -35.54 4.64
CA PRO A 116 8.53 -35.89 5.40
C PRO A 116 8.95 -37.36 5.22
N SER A 117 7.98 -38.27 5.08
CA SER A 117 8.23 -39.69 4.83
C SER A 117 8.76 -39.96 3.41
N ALA A 118 8.24 -39.29 2.38
CA ALA A 118 8.74 -39.43 1.02
C ALA A 118 10.19 -38.95 0.91
N ARG A 119 10.52 -37.80 1.52
CA ARG A 119 11.90 -37.30 1.57
C ARG A 119 12.84 -38.24 2.33
N ALA A 120 12.45 -38.67 3.53
CA ALA A 120 13.28 -39.56 4.36
C ALA A 120 13.57 -40.91 3.69
N GLY A 121 12.65 -41.37 2.82
CA GLY A 121 12.84 -42.59 2.05
C GLY A 121 13.84 -42.47 0.89
N MET A 122 14.19 -41.27 0.43
CA MET A 122 15.11 -41.06 -0.69
C MET A 122 16.57 -41.37 -0.32
N PRO A 123 17.44 -41.70 -1.29
CA PRO A 123 18.86 -41.91 -1.04
C PRO A 123 19.54 -40.69 -0.39
N SER A 124 20.44 -40.90 0.56
CA SER A 124 21.09 -39.80 1.29
C SER A 124 21.81 -38.81 0.37
N GLN A 125 22.32 -39.27 -0.78
CA GLN A 125 23.01 -38.46 -1.77
C GLN A 125 22.13 -37.37 -2.43
N VAL A 126 20.80 -37.51 -2.39
CA VAL A 126 19.86 -36.53 -2.96
C VAL A 126 19.06 -35.78 -1.90
N GLN A 127 19.11 -36.20 -0.62
CA GLN A 127 18.29 -35.61 0.45
C GLN A 127 18.60 -34.12 0.70
N ASP A 128 19.84 -33.69 0.55
CA ASP A 128 20.24 -32.28 0.74
C ASP A 128 19.72 -31.36 -0.38
N ALA A 129 19.38 -31.93 -1.54
CA ALA A 129 18.77 -31.20 -2.64
C ALA A 129 17.22 -31.19 -2.56
N LEU A 130 16.64 -31.83 -1.54
CA LEU A 130 15.20 -31.86 -1.28
C LEU A 130 14.83 -30.96 -0.10
N GLU A 131 13.72 -30.24 -0.26
CA GLU A 131 13.16 -29.31 0.69
C GLU A 131 12.80 -29.96 2.04
N ARG A 132 12.89 -29.20 3.13
CA ARG A 132 12.65 -29.67 4.49
C ARG A 132 11.57 -28.86 5.17
N HIS A 133 10.64 -29.54 5.81
CA HIS A 133 9.77 -28.89 6.79
C HIS A 133 10.60 -28.56 8.02
N VAL A 134 10.69 -27.29 8.37
CA VAL A 134 11.49 -26.81 9.50
C VAL A 134 10.72 -25.79 10.32
N GLU A 135 11.16 -25.64 11.56
CA GLU A 135 10.79 -24.55 12.44
C GLU A 135 12.09 -23.91 12.92
N LEU A 136 12.30 -22.65 12.58
CA LEU A 136 13.53 -21.91 12.86
C LEU A 136 13.22 -20.68 13.70
N GLU A 137 14.09 -20.38 14.66
CA GLU A 137 14.03 -19.16 15.45
C GLU A 137 15.13 -18.19 15.02
N GLY A 138 14.81 -16.90 15.03
CA GLY A 138 15.75 -15.85 14.68
C GLY A 138 15.15 -14.46 14.77
N GLU A 139 15.96 -13.49 14.39
CA GLU A 139 15.55 -12.10 14.24
C GLU A 139 14.97 -11.88 12.85
N LEU A 140 13.79 -11.26 12.78
CA LEU A 140 13.18 -10.85 11.53
C LEU A 140 13.90 -9.60 10.99
N GLU A 141 14.20 -9.59 9.70
CA GLU A 141 14.66 -8.43 8.97
C GLU A 141 13.70 -8.16 7.81
N VAL A 142 13.19 -6.94 7.71
CA VAL A 142 12.18 -6.51 6.74
C VAL A 142 12.73 -5.30 6.02
N PHE A 143 12.77 -5.32 4.68
CA PHE A 143 13.35 -4.26 3.86
C PHE A 143 12.43 -3.85 2.73
N TYR A 144 12.41 -2.55 2.45
CA TYR A 144 11.94 -2.00 1.19
C TYR A 144 13.13 -1.69 0.28
N GLU A 145 13.02 -2.11 -0.98
CA GLU A 145 13.91 -1.72 -2.07
C GLU A 145 13.15 -0.82 -3.06
N GLU A 146 13.65 0.37 -3.28
CA GLU A 146 12.97 1.43 -4.05
C GLU A 146 13.52 1.52 -5.47
N TYR A 147 12.76 1.09 -6.48
CA TYR A 147 13.20 1.09 -7.87
C TYR A 147 12.74 2.34 -8.64
N PRO A 148 13.47 2.75 -9.69
CA PRO A 148 12.96 3.68 -10.70
C PRO A 148 11.64 3.18 -11.28
N ASN A 149 10.76 4.11 -11.67
CA ASN A 149 9.42 3.86 -12.23
C ASN A 149 8.35 3.41 -11.22
N GLN A 150 8.40 3.88 -9.97
CA GLN A 150 7.34 3.64 -8.99
C GLN A 150 7.10 2.13 -8.75
N LYS A 151 8.20 1.39 -8.58
CA LYS A 151 8.16 -0.03 -8.22
C LYS A 151 8.96 -0.23 -6.94
N ALA A 152 8.44 -1.08 -6.06
CA ALA A 152 9.12 -1.46 -4.84
C ALA A 152 9.20 -2.97 -4.70
N ARG A 153 10.09 -3.40 -3.81
CA ARG A 153 10.12 -4.79 -3.34
C ARG A 153 10.21 -4.81 -1.82
N LEU A 154 9.19 -5.37 -1.18
CA LEU A 154 9.22 -5.76 0.22
C LEU A 154 9.87 -7.15 0.35
N SER A 155 10.98 -7.23 1.08
CA SER A 155 11.72 -8.47 1.29
C SER A 155 11.83 -8.80 2.78
N ASN A 156 11.61 -10.07 3.13
CA ASN A 156 11.61 -10.54 4.51
C ASN A 156 12.69 -11.61 4.68
N TYR A 157 13.41 -11.58 5.80
CA TYR A 157 14.46 -12.53 6.11
C TYR A 157 14.45 -12.92 7.56
N LEU A 158 14.90 -14.14 7.86
CA LEU A 158 15.20 -14.60 9.20
C LEU A 158 16.71 -14.69 9.36
N ARG A 159 17.25 -13.96 10.32
CA ARG A 159 18.64 -14.10 10.78
C ARG A 159 18.68 -15.02 11.99
N THR A 160 19.19 -16.23 11.81
CA THR A 160 19.30 -17.22 12.90
C THR A 160 20.39 -16.82 13.89
N SER A 161 20.39 -17.44 15.07
CA SER A 161 21.43 -17.22 16.08
C SER A 161 22.85 -17.64 15.63
N LEU A 162 22.94 -18.45 14.57
CA LEU A 162 24.21 -18.85 13.95
C LEU A 162 24.68 -17.88 12.85
N GLY A 163 23.93 -16.79 12.61
CA GLY A 163 24.21 -15.81 11.57
C GLY A 163 23.77 -16.25 10.17
N GLU A 164 23.04 -17.37 10.05
CA GLU A 164 22.46 -17.76 8.77
C GLU A 164 21.29 -16.84 8.44
N ARG A 165 21.24 -16.39 7.19
CA ARG A 165 20.17 -15.53 6.69
C ARG A 165 19.32 -16.31 5.70
N ILE A 166 18.02 -16.37 5.96
CA ILE A 166 17.05 -17.16 5.21
C ILE A 166 15.99 -16.22 4.66
N ALA A 167 15.80 -16.20 3.34
CA ALA A 167 14.73 -15.42 2.72
C ALA A 167 13.37 -16.07 3.03
N LEU A 168 12.43 -15.27 3.49
CA LEU A 168 11.08 -15.70 3.86
C LEU A 168 10.10 -15.24 2.78
N HIS A 169 9.40 -16.20 2.18
CA HIS A 169 8.41 -15.96 1.14
C HIS A 169 7.06 -16.49 1.60
N PHE A 170 6.11 -15.57 1.80
CA PHE A 170 4.80 -15.90 2.32
C PHE A 170 3.82 -16.10 1.17
N LYS A 171 2.97 -17.13 1.27
CA LYS A 171 1.80 -17.29 0.40
C LYS A 171 0.90 -16.05 0.38
N ALA A 172 0.77 -15.39 1.52
CA ALA A 172 0.22 -14.04 1.64
C ALA A 172 1.01 -13.28 2.72
N GLN A 173 1.46 -12.08 2.41
CA GLN A 173 2.28 -11.27 3.31
C GLN A 173 1.52 -10.96 4.62
N PRO A 174 2.05 -11.35 5.79
CA PRO A 174 1.46 -10.97 7.07
C PRO A 174 1.53 -9.45 7.28
N PRO A 175 0.49 -8.84 7.89
CA PRO A 175 0.51 -7.42 8.19
C PRO A 175 1.53 -7.09 9.29
N GLY A 176 2.09 -5.87 9.24
CA GLY A 176 2.78 -5.27 10.38
C GLY A 176 4.12 -5.89 10.76
N LEU A 177 4.81 -6.57 9.84
CA LEU A 177 6.15 -7.11 10.10
C LEU A 177 7.19 -5.99 10.28
N VAL A 178 8.00 -6.06 11.33
CA VAL A 178 9.03 -5.06 11.65
C VAL A 178 10.35 -5.73 11.98
N SER A 179 11.45 -5.16 11.49
CA SER A 179 12.82 -5.60 11.75
C SER A 179 13.17 -5.59 13.23
N GLY A 180 14.02 -6.53 13.66
CA GLY A 180 14.44 -6.69 15.05
C GLY A 180 13.50 -7.57 15.89
N THR A 181 12.35 -7.97 15.35
CA THR A 181 11.40 -8.84 16.06
C THR A 181 11.95 -10.26 16.14
N GLN A 182 11.99 -10.83 17.35
CA GLN A 182 12.36 -12.25 17.53
C GLN A 182 11.17 -13.14 17.23
N VAL A 183 11.30 -13.96 16.19
CA VAL A 183 10.22 -14.79 15.65
C VAL A 183 10.65 -16.24 15.49
N ARG A 184 9.64 -17.09 15.41
CA ARG A 184 9.73 -18.48 15.02
C ARG A 184 9.00 -18.65 13.70
N ALA A 185 9.74 -19.01 12.67
CA ALA A 185 9.25 -19.25 11.32
C ALA A 185 9.08 -20.76 11.08
N LYS A 186 7.87 -21.16 10.71
CA LYS A 186 7.52 -22.54 10.37
C LYS A 186 7.15 -22.62 8.90
N GLY A 187 7.89 -23.42 8.15
CA GLY A 187 7.71 -23.49 6.71
C GLY A 187 8.56 -24.58 6.04
N VAL A 188 8.70 -24.44 4.73
CA VAL A 188 9.44 -25.36 3.88
C VAL A 188 10.70 -24.68 3.39
N LEU A 189 11.85 -25.16 3.87
CA LEU A 189 13.18 -24.64 3.58
C LEU A 189 13.84 -25.43 2.44
N LEU A 190 14.33 -24.73 1.44
CA LEU A 190 15.20 -25.25 0.40
C LEU A 190 16.42 -24.33 0.27
N ASP A 191 17.60 -24.86 0.58
CA ASP A 191 18.81 -24.06 0.78
C ASP A 191 18.61 -22.92 1.79
N ARG A 192 18.53 -21.67 1.31
CA ARG A 192 18.36 -20.45 2.10
C ARG A 192 17.07 -19.69 1.79
N VAL A 193 16.13 -20.33 1.09
CA VAL A 193 14.79 -19.78 0.83
C VAL A 193 13.74 -20.63 1.53
N MET A 194 12.78 -19.98 2.18
CA MET A 194 11.70 -20.64 2.91
C MET A 194 10.35 -20.16 2.40
N ALA A 195 9.48 -21.09 1.99
CA ALA A 195 8.07 -20.80 1.75
C ALA A 195 7.26 -20.99 3.04
N LEU A 196 6.34 -20.06 3.30
CA LEU A 196 5.49 -20.02 4.48
C LEU A 196 4.02 -19.93 4.09
N GLU A 197 3.17 -20.64 4.82
CA GLU A 197 1.71 -20.55 4.69
C GLU A 197 1.18 -19.19 5.14
N SER A 198 -0.05 -18.87 4.74
CA SER A 198 -0.78 -17.71 5.24
C SER A 198 -1.26 -17.93 6.68
N GLY A 199 -1.22 -16.89 7.50
CA GLY A 199 -1.84 -16.85 8.83
C GLY A 199 -0.91 -17.18 10.00
N ASP A 200 -1.48 -17.05 11.20
CA ASP A 200 -0.81 -16.96 12.50
C ASP A 200 0.15 -18.12 12.86
N GLY A 201 0.00 -19.27 12.24
CA GLY A 201 0.80 -20.46 12.53
C GLY A 201 2.16 -20.52 11.83
N SER A 202 2.38 -19.72 10.79
CA SER A 202 3.63 -19.76 10.00
C SER A 202 4.71 -18.84 10.55
N LEU A 203 4.34 -17.74 11.20
CA LEU A 203 5.25 -16.84 11.90
C LEU A 203 4.67 -16.49 13.27
N THR A 204 5.37 -16.87 14.33
CA THR A 204 4.94 -16.61 15.71
C THR A 204 6.03 -15.86 16.48
N LEU A 205 5.63 -15.07 17.48
CA LEU A 205 6.60 -14.44 18.38
C LEU A 205 7.33 -15.52 19.19
N ALA A 206 8.67 -15.46 19.22
CA ALA A 206 9.44 -16.36 20.06
C ALA A 206 9.15 -16.07 21.54
N ALA A 207 9.23 -17.06 22.44
CA ALA A 207 8.91 -16.91 23.87
C ALA A 207 9.78 -15.88 24.64
N LYS A 208 10.80 -15.30 23.98
CA LYS A 208 11.64 -14.20 24.48
C LYS A 208 11.37 -12.85 23.80
N GLY A 209 10.46 -12.80 22.82
CA GLY A 209 9.97 -11.57 22.22
C GLY A 209 9.16 -10.82 23.26
N GLY A 210 9.72 -9.75 23.82
CA GLY A 210 9.09 -8.97 24.87
C GLY A 210 7.69 -8.47 24.49
N ALA A 211 6.93 -8.04 25.49
CA ALA A 211 5.53 -7.61 25.43
C ALA A 211 5.19 -6.42 24.50
N LYS A 212 6.06 -6.08 23.54
CA LYS A 212 5.91 -4.98 22.57
C LYS A 212 5.82 -5.44 21.10
N GLY A 213 5.97 -6.73 20.80
CA GLY A 213 5.62 -7.29 19.49
C GLY A 213 4.15 -7.68 19.50
N GLY A 214 3.32 -7.05 18.67
CA GLY A 214 1.89 -7.32 18.61
C GLY A 214 1.62 -8.77 18.24
N SER A 215 0.79 -9.45 19.03
CA SER A 215 0.07 -10.63 18.58
C SER A 215 -0.95 -10.20 17.52
N ASN A 216 -1.03 -10.98 16.44
CA ASN A 216 -2.06 -11.05 15.39
C ASN A 216 -3.47 -10.60 15.81
N GLY A 217 -3.75 -9.30 15.90
CA GLY A 217 -5.08 -8.85 16.34
C GLY A 217 -5.17 -7.56 17.14
N GLY A 218 -4.10 -7.11 17.78
CA GLY A 218 -4.12 -5.88 18.59
C GLY A 218 -3.79 -4.63 17.78
N THR A 219 -4.36 -3.48 18.17
CA THR A 219 -3.89 -2.16 17.75
C THR A 219 -2.37 -2.11 17.89
N PRO A 220 -1.63 -1.72 16.84
CA PRO A 220 -0.20 -1.48 16.98
C PRO A 220 -0.01 -0.48 18.11
N ALA A 221 0.67 -0.90 19.19
CA ALA A 221 1.33 0.08 20.03
C ALA A 221 2.25 0.90 19.11
N PRO A 222 2.39 2.24 19.31
CA PRO A 222 3.40 3.01 18.61
C PRO A 222 4.70 2.21 18.65
N GLY A 223 5.32 2.00 17.48
CA GLY A 223 6.62 1.35 17.44
C GLY A 223 7.50 2.01 18.50
N PRO A 224 8.16 1.27 19.41
CA PRO A 224 8.88 1.84 20.55
C PRO A 224 10.09 2.75 20.19
N GLY A 225 10.17 3.32 19.00
CA GLY A 225 11.19 4.28 18.57
C GLY A 225 10.72 5.12 17.39
N ALA A 226 9.62 5.86 17.54
CA ALA A 226 9.23 6.95 16.62
C ALA A 226 9.04 8.29 17.36
N MET A 227 9.56 8.38 18.58
CA MET A 227 9.41 9.53 19.48
C MET A 227 10.76 9.83 20.14
N GLY A 228 11.00 11.08 20.46
CA GLY A 228 12.21 11.56 21.12
C GLY A 228 13.37 11.76 20.15
N GLU A 229 14.58 11.71 20.72
CA GLU A 229 15.82 11.81 19.96
C GLU A 229 16.12 10.52 19.21
N HIS A 230 16.40 10.64 17.93
CA HIS A 230 16.90 9.56 17.10
C HIS A 230 18.31 9.90 16.64
N ARG A 231 19.30 9.18 17.19
CA ARG A 231 20.70 9.39 16.79
C ARG A 231 20.96 8.70 15.45
N THR A 232 21.40 9.47 14.46
CA THR A 232 21.61 8.99 13.09
C THR A 232 23.07 9.14 12.70
N LEU A 233 23.70 8.07 12.24
CA LEU A 233 25.03 8.12 11.65
C LEU A 233 24.92 7.94 10.14
N VAL A 234 25.31 8.96 9.38
CA VAL A 234 25.49 8.86 7.93
C VAL A 234 26.94 8.51 7.64
N VAL A 235 27.17 7.31 7.10
CA VAL A 235 28.49 6.85 6.66
C VAL A 235 28.59 7.00 5.14
N LEU A 236 29.45 7.91 4.70
CA LEU A 236 29.72 8.10 3.29
C LEU A 236 30.76 7.09 2.82
N VAL A 237 30.45 6.28 1.80
CA VAL A 237 31.39 5.28 1.28
C VAL A 237 31.49 5.31 -0.23
N ASN A 238 32.72 5.16 -0.74
CA ASN A 238 33.00 4.95 -2.15
C ASN A 238 33.76 3.63 -2.34
N PHE A 239 34.04 3.25 -3.58
CA PHE A 239 34.52 1.91 -3.90
C PHE A 239 35.96 1.95 -4.43
N GLN A 240 36.75 0.89 -4.23
CA GLN A 240 38.12 0.82 -4.76
C GLN A 240 38.18 1.00 -6.29
N ASP A 241 37.17 0.48 -7.00
CA ASP A 241 37.03 0.61 -8.45
C ASP A 241 36.29 1.89 -8.90
N ASN A 242 35.68 2.61 -7.96
CA ASN A 242 34.96 3.86 -8.19
C ASN A 242 35.06 4.80 -6.96
N PRO A 243 36.20 5.52 -6.80
CA PRO A 243 36.48 6.31 -5.61
C PRO A 243 35.88 7.72 -5.65
N ILE A 244 34.85 7.97 -6.47
CA ILE A 244 34.24 9.29 -6.57
C ILE A 244 33.50 9.68 -5.29
N GLN A 245 33.40 10.98 -5.05
CA GLN A 245 32.67 11.59 -3.94
C GLN A 245 31.70 12.61 -4.55
N PRO A 246 30.45 12.23 -4.87
CA PRO A 246 29.53 13.06 -5.62
C PRO A 246 29.12 14.35 -4.89
N TYR A 247 29.27 14.38 -3.58
CA TYR A 247 28.95 15.51 -2.71
C TYR A 247 29.88 15.56 -1.49
N SER A 248 29.95 16.73 -0.85
CA SER A 248 30.73 16.92 0.37
C SER A 248 29.98 16.38 1.60
N PRO A 249 30.69 16.04 2.69
CA PRO A 249 30.05 15.74 3.99
C PRO A 249 29.17 16.89 4.50
N ASP A 250 29.54 18.15 4.25
CA ASP A 250 28.73 19.32 4.63
C ASP A 250 27.41 19.39 3.86
N PHE A 251 27.41 19.00 2.58
CA PHE A 251 26.19 18.87 1.81
C PHE A 251 25.28 17.80 2.40
N ALA A 252 25.83 16.61 2.72
CA ALA A 252 25.05 15.56 3.37
C ALA A 252 24.46 16.03 4.71
N LYS A 253 25.24 16.74 5.53
CA LYS A 253 24.76 17.34 6.78
C LYS A 253 23.63 18.34 6.55
N THR A 254 23.71 19.15 5.50
CA THR A 254 22.65 20.10 5.13
C THR A 254 21.36 19.37 4.78
N VAL A 255 21.43 18.32 3.95
CA VAL A 255 20.25 17.49 3.61
C VAL A 255 19.63 16.91 4.86
N LEU A 256 20.41 16.28 5.75
CA LEU A 256 19.89 15.65 6.96
C LEU A 256 19.37 16.68 8.00
N THR A 257 19.85 17.92 7.96
CA THR A 257 19.26 19.02 8.75
C THR A 257 17.85 19.32 8.26
N THR A 258 17.63 19.42 6.95
CA THR A 258 16.27 19.56 6.39
C THR A 258 15.42 18.32 6.64
N THR A 259 16.00 17.12 6.63
CA THR A 259 15.30 15.88 7.00
C THR A 259 14.86 15.91 8.46
N ASN A 260 15.68 16.43 9.36
CA ASN A 260 15.30 16.67 10.74
C ASN A 260 14.14 17.66 10.86
N GLU A 261 14.18 18.78 10.13
CA GLU A 261 13.07 19.75 10.09
C GLU A 261 11.76 19.12 9.61
N TYR A 262 11.82 18.23 8.61
CA TYR A 262 10.67 17.47 8.14
C TYR A 262 10.08 16.58 9.24
N PHE A 263 10.92 15.85 9.99
CA PHE A 263 10.46 15.00 11.10
C PHE A 263 9.90 15.84 12.26
N LEU A 264 10.54 16.96 12.61
CA LEU A 264 10.05 17.88 13.63
C LEU A 264 8.68 18.46 13.28
N GLU A 265 8.47 18.86 12.03
CA GLU A 265 7.17 19.40 11.58
C GLU A 265 6.10 18.29 11.53
N ASN A 266 6.42 17.14 10.93
CA ASN A 266 5.47 16.04 10.78
C ASN A 266 5.00 15.48 12.12
N SER A 267 5.91 15.39 13.09
CA SER A 267 5.68 14.81 14.41
C SER A 267 5.16 15.82 15.45
N GLN A 268 4.96 17.09 15.10
CA GLN A 268 4.62 18.14 16.06
C GLN A 268 5.68 18.26 17.18
N GLN A 269 6.95 18.26 16.78
CA GLN A 269 8.14 18.33 17.64
C GLN A 269 8.35 17.10 18.56
N GLN A 270 7.64 16.00 18.32
CA GLN A 270 7.74 14.80 19.15
C GLN A 270 8.90 13.90 18.76
N MET A 271 9.46 14.03 17.56
CA MET A 271 10.64 13.30 17.09
C MET A 271 11.62 14.25 16.41
N TRP A 272 12.91 14.04 16.66
CA TRP A 272 13.99 14.74 15.96
C TRP A 272 15.19 13.83 15.70
N LEU A 273 15.93 14.14 14.63
CA LEU A 273 17.18 13.50 14.30
C LEU A 273 18.35 14.27 14.91
N ASN A 274 19.26 13.57 15.57
CA ASN A 274 20.58 14.06 15.93
C ASN A 274 21.61 13.35 15.05
N THR A 275 22.10 14.06 14.03
CA THR A 275 22.86 13.45 12.94
C THR A 275 24.35 13.73 13.02
N ASP A 276 25.14 12.66 12.99
CA ASP A 276 26.58 12.69 12.69
C ASP A 276 26.81 12.24 11.24
N VAL A 277 27.75 12.89 10.54
CA VAL A 277 28.19 12.48 9.20
C VAL A 277 29.64 12.02 9.28
N ALA A 278 29.86 10.74 9.13
CA ALA A 278 31.19 10.18 8.94
C ALA A 278 31.63 10.42 7.49
N GLY A 279 32.87 10.90 7.31
CA GLY A 279 33.42 11.25 6.00
C GLY A 279 33.50 10.07 5.03
N TRP A 280 34.01 10.34 3.83
CA TRP A 280 34.13 9.33 2.78
C TRP A 280 35.17 8.25 3.10
N PHE A 281 34.74 6.99 3.16
CA PHE A 281 35.59 5.81 3.28
C PHE A 281 35.61 4.98 2.01
N THR A 282 36.80 4.57 1.55
CA THR A 282 36.93 3.66 0.40
C THR A 282 36.86 2.21 0.86
N ILE A 283 35.77 1.54 0.51
CA ILE A 283 35.50 0.15 0.87
C ILE A 283 35.93 -0.82 -0.23
N ALA A 284 36.21 -2.06 0.14
CA ALA A 284 36.75 -3.08 -0.77
C ALA A 284 35.70 -3.66 -1.75
N ASN A 285 34.41 -3.47 -1.47
CA ASN A 285 33.34 -3.90 -2.34
C ASN A 285 33.49 -3.30 -3.76
N SER A 286 33.02 -4.01 -4.79
CA SER A 286 33.01 -3.50 -6.17
C SER A 286 31.73 -2.74 -6.46
N SER A 287 31.84 -1.61 -7.15
CA SER A 287 30.68 -0.87 -7.67
C SER A 287 29.92 -1.59 -8.78
N GLY A 288 30.47 -2.70 -9.31
CA GLY A 288 29.80 -3.55 -10.30
C GLY A 288 28.80 -4.57 -9.72
N VAL A 289 28.68 -4.68 -8.39
CA VAL A 289 27.81 -5.65 -7.73
C VAL A 289 26.98 -4.98 -6.63
N CYS A 290 25.68 -5.27 -6.60
CA CYS A 290 24.79 -4.81 -5.54
C CYS A 290 24.81 -5.72 -4.30
N ASP A 291 25.98 -5.81 -3.64
CA ASP A 291 26.09 -6.49 -2.34
C ASP A 291 25.98 -5.47 -1.20
N TYR A 292 24.76 -4.98 -0.99
CA TYR A 292 24.48 -3.96 0.03
C TYR A 292 24.76 -4.42 1.46
N TRP A 293 24.77 -5.73 1.70
CA TRP A 293 25.19 -6.33 2.98
C TRP A 293 26.67 -6.11 3.23
N THR A 294 27.50 -6.47 2.27
CA THR A 294 28.95 -6.23 2.34
C THR A 294 29.26 -4.73 2.41
N ILE A 295 28.49 -3.88 1.72
CA ILE A 295 28.61 -2.43 1.83
C ILE A 295 28.38 -1.96 3.28
N ALA A 296 27.28 -2.37 3.91
CA ALA A 296 26.98 -1.98 5.28
C ALA A 296 28.06 -2.47 6.25
N ALA A 297 28.47 -3.75 6.16
CA ALA A 297 29.51 -4.31 7.03
C ALA A 297 30.83 -3.53 6.91
N GLN A 298 31.30 -3.27 5.68
CA GLN A 298 32.55 -2.53 5.46
C GLN A 298 32.44 -1.04 5.87
N ALA A 299 31.27 -0.42 5.68
CA ALA A 299 31.01 0.94 6.13
C ALA A 299 31.03 1.04 7.66
N GLN A 300 30.40 0.09 8.36
CA GLN A 300 30.40 -0.02 9.82
C GLN A 300 31.82 -0.22 10.37
N ASP A 301 32.61 -1.11 9.76
CA ASP A 301 34.00 -1.33 10.14
C ASP A 301 34.83 -0.05 9.98
N ALA A 302 34.66 0.67 8.87
CA ALA A 302 35.36 1.93 8.60
C ALA A 302 34.96 3.05 9.58
N ALA A 303 33.67 3.19 9.86
CA ALA A 303 33.18 4.17 10.85
C ALA A 303 33.67 3.84 12.26
N SER A 304 33.66 2.56 12.65
CA SER A 304 34.19 2.11 13.95
C SER A 304 35.69 2.39 14.06
N ALA A 305 36.46 2.13 13.00
CA ALA A 305 37.89 2.45 12.94
C ALA A 305 38.17 3.96 13.00
N ALA A 306 37.23 4.80 12.55
CA ALA A 306 37.27 6.25 12.68
C ALA A 306 36.82 6.77 14.06
N GLY A 307 36.41 5.89 14.98
CA GLY A 307 36.08 6.21 16.37
C GLY A 307 34.60 6.43 16.66
N TYR A 308 33.70 6.11 15.74
CA TYR A 308 32.26 6.15 15.98
C TYR A 308 31.80 4.90 16.74
N ASP A 309 31.11 5.08 17.86
CA ASP A 309 30.44 3.99 18.58
C ASP A 309 29.08 3.72 17.93
N LEU A 310 29.01 2.69 17.08
CA LEU A 310 27.79 2.35 16.35
C LEU A 310 26.61 2.00 17.26
N SER A 311 26.87 1.51 18.47
CA SER A 311 25.82 1.16 19.43
C SER A 311 25.08 2.38 19.99
N ALA A 312 25.65 3.59 19.81
CA ALA A 312 25.05 4.85 20.24
C ALA A 312 24.04 5.42 19.23
N TYR A 313 23.88 4.80 18.06
CA TYR A 313 23.00 5.28 16.99
C TYR A 313 21.77 4.40 16.83
N THR A 314 20.61 5.05 16.65
CA THR A 314 19.33 4.42 16.33
C THR A 314 19.22 4.10 14.84
N HIS A 315 19.88 4.89 13.99
CA HIS A 315 19.84 4.75 12.54
C HIS A 315 21.25 4.78 11.95
N LEU A 316 21.55 3.81 11.08
CA LEU A 316 22.76 3.78 10.27
C LEU A 316 22.38 3.99 8.80
N VAL A 317 22.89 5.06 8.20
CA VAL A 317 22.64 5.42 6.80
C VAL A 317 23.93 5.29 6.01
N TYR A 318 23.96 4.45 4.99
CA TYR A 318 25.09 4.25 4.10
C TYR A 318 24.81 4.96 2.78
N ALA A 319 25.53 6.04 2.50
CA ALA A 319 25.34 6.81 1.28
C ALA A 319 26.55 6.68 0.36
N PHE A 320 26.31 6.36 -0.91
CA PHE A 320 27.36 6.01 -1.86
C PHE A 320 27.00 6.40 -3.31
N PRO A 321 27.97 6.45 -4.24
CA PRO A 321 27.69 6.75 -5.64
C PRO A 321 26.71 5.77 -6.27
N GLN A 322 26.10 6.13 -7.40
CA GLN A 322 25.24 5.21 -8.15
C GLN A 322 26.03 3.95 -8.54
N ILE A 323 25.52 2.78 -8.17
CA ILE A 323 26.08 1.47 -8.55
C ILE A 323 25.04 0.57 -9.22
N ALA A 324 25.44 -0.65 -9.59
CA ALA A 324 24.62 -1.66 -10.26
C ALA A 324 23.54 -2.31 -9.36
N CYS A 325 22.84 -1.51 -8.54
CA CYS A 325 21.75 -1.96 -7.67
C CYS A 325 20.36 -1.91 -8.32
N GLY A 326 20.16 -1.03 -9.29
CA GLY A 326 18.85 -0.87 -9.94
C GLY A 326 17.82 -0.12 -9.11
N TRP A 327 17.94 -0.09 -7.76
CA TRP A 327 17.20 0.77 -6.85
C TRP A 327 17.95 2.08 -6.53
N TRP A 328 17.25 3.07 -5.96
CA TRP A 328 17.79 4.37 -5.52
C TRP A 328 17.83 4.51 -4.00
N GLY A 329 16.96 3.78 -3.29
CA GLY A 329 16.95 3.68 -1.84
C GLY A 329 16.60 2.27 -1.37
N LEU A 330 17.06 1.92 -0.17
CA LEU A 330 16.72 0.68 0.51
C LEU A 330 16.74 0.94 2.01
N SER A 331 15.71 0.52 2.74
CA SER A 331 15.68 0.74 4.19
C SER A 331 14.99 -0.39 4.93
N SER A 332 15.47 -0.68 6.14
CA SER A 332 14.79 -1.60 7.04
C SER A 332 13.49 -0.99 7.53
N VAL A 333 12.41 -1.76 7.56
CA VAL A 333 11.17 -1.36 8.23
C VAL A 333 11.37 -1.52 9.73
N GLY A 334 11.57 -0.41 10.44
CA GLY A 334 11.99 -0.39 11.84
C GLY A 334 13.40 -0.95 12.06
N GLY A 335 13.63 -1.47 13.27
CA GLY A 335 14.94 -1.97 13.73
C GLY A 335 15.68 -0.96 14.62
N SER A 336 16.56 -1.46 15.49
CA SER A 336 17.40 -0.63 16.36
C SER A 336 18.77 -1.30 16.57
N PRO A 337 19.82 -0.88 15.83
CA PRO A 337 19.77 0.16 14.81
C PRO A 337 18.98 -0.27 13.57
N SER A 338 18.32 0.69 12.92
CA SER A 338 17.85 0.50 11.54
C SER A 338 19.03 0.62 10.56
N ASN A 339 18.87 0.08 9.35
CA ASN A 339 19.86 0.22 8.28
C ASN A 339 19.20 0.78 7.02
N THR A 340 19.83 1.79 6.44
CA THR A 340 19.35 2.50 5.25
C THR A 340 20.49 2.68 4.26
N TRP A 341 20.26 2.42 2.98
CA TRP A 341 21.21 2.57 1.89
C TRP A 341 20.65 3.56 0.88
N ILE A 342 21.46 4.55 0.51
CA ILE A 342 21.09 5.58 -0.46
C ILE A 342 22.18 5.61 -1.54
N THR A 343 21.78 5.38 -2.78
CA THR A 343 22.71 5.36 -3.91
C THR A 343 22.45 6.53 -4.86
N GLY A 344 23.52 7.15 -5.36
CA GLY A 344 23.43 8.25 -6.30
C GLY A 344 23.11 9.58 -5.63
N GLU A 345 21.87 10.05 -5.74
CA GLU A 345 21.47 11.38 -5.28
C GLU A 345 20.97 11.38 -3.83
N LEU A 346 21.56 12.25 -3.00
CA LEU A 346 21.13 12.47 -1.62
C LEU A 346 20.27 13.75 -1.56
N LYS A 347 18.97 13.61 -1.31
CA LYS A 347 18.01 14.71 -1.20
C LYS A 347 16.92 14.39 -0.19
N ILE A 348 16.20 15.42 0.25
CA ILE A 348 15.16 15.33 1.28
C ILE A 348 14.14 14.24 0.98
N GLY A 349 13.59 14.22 -0.24
CA GLY A 349 12.60 13.23 -0.66
C GLY A 349 13.05 11.78 -0.51
N VAL A 350 14.35 11.50 -0.68
CA VAL A 350 14.91 10.16 -0.43
C VAL A 350 15.07 9.93 1.06
N THR A 351 15.81 10.82 1.73
CA THR A 351 16.12 10.62 3.15
C THR A 351 14.89 10.56 4.04
N ALA A 352 13.86 11.37 3.78
CA ALA A 352 12.61 11.36 4.52
C ALA A 352 11.86 10.05 4.28
N HIS A 353 11.72 9.62 3.03
CA HIS A 353 11.08 8.36 2.65
C HIS A 353 11.77 7.14 3.29
N GLU A 354 13.09 7.01 3.09
CA GLU A 354 13.86 5.89 3.62
C GLU A 354 13.89 5.85 5.16
N LEU A 355 14.03 7.00 5.81
CA LEU A 355 13.95 7.07 7.27
C LEU A 355 12.52 6.92 7.79
N GLY A 356 11.50 7.15 6.95
CA GLY A 356 10.11 6.76 7.20
C GLY A 356 9.99 5.24 7.40
N HIS A 357 10.62 4.45 6.53
CA HIS A 357 10.71 3.00 6.76
C HIS A 357 11.48 2.67 8.03
N ALA A 358 12.61 3.34 8.29
CA ALA A 358 13.42 3.12 9.49
C ALA A 358 12.65 3.28 10.82
N ILE A 359 11.54 4.03 10.82
CA ILE A 359 10.64 4.19 11.97
C ILE A 359 9.34 3.35 11.89
N GLY A 360 9.22 2.49 10.88
CA GLY A 360 8.13 1.49 10.77
C GLY A 360 6.99 1.86 9.82
N LEU A 361 7.18 2.85 8.95
CA LEU A 361 6.24 3.14 7.88
C LEU A 361 6.38 2.16 6.70
N PHE A 362 5.27 1.94 6.04
CA PHE A 362 5.17 1.20 4.77
C PHE A 362 4.72 2.18 3.69
N HIS A 363 4.70 1.73 2.44
CA HIS A 363 4.22 2.56 1.34
C HIS A 363 2.76 2.96 1.47
N SER A 364 2.47 4.10 0.85
CA SER A 364 1.13 4.62 0.70
C SER A 364 0.68 4.46 -0.74
N HIS A 365 -0.50 3.88 -0.92
CA HIS A 365 -0.98 3.41 -2.21
C HIS A 365 -2.11 4.28 -2.74
N SER A 366 -2.50 4.06 -3.99
CA SER A 366 -3.82 4.47 -4.45
C SER A 366 -4.68 3.26 -4.84
N LEU A 367 -6.01 3.45 -4.77
CA LEU A 367 -6.98 2.44 -5.19
C LEU A 367 -7.70 2.92 -6.46
N GLU A 368 -7.35 2.33 -7.59
CA GLU A 368 -7.93 2.63 -8.91
C GLU A 368 -9.09 1.68 -9.19
N CYS A 369 -10.29 2.22 -9.38
CA CYS A 369 -11.51 1.44 -9.65
C CYS A 369 -12.18 1.81 -10.99
N GLY A 370 -11.49 2.52 -11.89
CA GLY A 370 -11.96 2.90 -13.21
C GLY A 370 -12.80 4.16 -13.18
N ALA A 371 -14.11 4.02 -13.41
CA ALA A 371 -15.04 5.17 -13.39
C ALA A 371 -15.68 5.42 -12.03
N ASP A 372 -15.42 4.54 -11.07
CA ASP A 372 -15.97 4.60 -9.72
C ASP A 372 -14.85 4.89 -8.73
N THR A 373 -15.17 5.48 -7.58
CA THR A 373 -14.23 5.65 -6.46
C THR A 373 -13.99 4.34 -5.69
N LEU A 374 -15.02 3.48 -5.63
CA LEU A 374 -14.97 2.16 -5.00
C LEU A 374 -15.65 1.14 -5.91
N GLY A 375 -15.11 -0.08 -5.95
CA GLY A 375 -15.66 -1.14 -6.78
C GLY A 375 -15.15 -2.52 -6.41
N THR A 376 -15.63 -3.53 -7.14
CA THR A 376 -15.18 -4.92 -6.99
C THR A 376 -13.98 -5.26 -7.87
N THR A 377 -13.66 -4.40 -8.84
CA THR A 377 -12.56 -4.57 -9.80
C THR A 377 -11.53 -3.44 -9.66
N CYS A 378 -11.04 -3.23 -8.43
CA CYS A 378 -10.03 -2.22 -8.17
C CYS A 378 -8.62 -2.78 -8.23
N THR A 379 -7.66 -1.92 -8.58
CA THR A 379 -6.22 -2.20 -8.56
C THR A 379 -5.54 -1.25 -7.58
N THR A 380 -4.69 -1.80 -6.71
CA THR A 380 -3.83 -1.01 -5.83
C THR A 380 -2.53 -0.66 -6.55
N TYR A 381 -2.10 0.61 -6.48
CA TYR A 381 -0.82 1.08 -7.03
C TYR A 381 0.17 1.48 -5.92
N GLU A 382 1.36 0.87 -5.93
CA GLU A 382 2.41 0.91 -4.88
C GLU A 382 2.90 2.33 -4.49
N TYR A 383 2.81 3.30 -5.41
CA TYR A 383 3.16 4.71 -5.19
C TYR A 383 2.06 5.64 -5.70
N GLY A 384 0.82 5.20 -5.47
CA GLY A 384 -0.35 5.90 -5.98
C GLY A 384 -0.74 7.13 -5.16
N ASP A 385 -0.36 7.19 -3.87
CA ASP A 385 -0.66 8.33 -3.02
C ASP A 385 0.34 9.47 -3.26
N GLN A 386 0.05 10.29 -4.26
CA GLN A 386 0.90 11.42 -4.63
C GLN A 386 0.87 12.58 -3.62
N MET A 387 0.09 12.46 -2.54
CA MET A 387 -0.05 13.47 -1.49
C MET A 387 0.68 13.06 -0.19
N ASP A 388 1.36 11.91 -0.20
CA ASP A 388 2.04 11.32 0.95
C ASP A 388 3.49 10.96 0.62
N MET A 389 4.46 11.31 1.47
CA MET A 389 5.88 11.04 1.23
C MET A 389 6.19 9.53 1.03
N MET A 390 5.43 8.62 1.65
CA MET A 390 5.57 7.17 1.46
C MET A 390 4.84 6.66 0.20
N GLY A 391 4.07 7.50 -0.49
CA GLY A 391 3.49 7.22 -1.81
C GLY A 391 4.14 8.01 -2.94
N SER A 392 4.90 9.07 -2.64
CA SER A 392 5.71 9.81 -3.61
C SER A 392 6.81 10.60 -2.91
N SER A 393 8.07 10.41 -3.30
CA SER A 393 9.23 11.12 -2.73
C SER A 393 9.27 12.63 -3.03
N SER A 394 8.24 13.17 -3.70
CA SER A 394 8.04 14.61 -3.94
C SER A 394 6.84 15.19 -3.20
N ALA A 395 6.12 14.37 -2.44
CA ALA A 395 4.94 14.80 -1.69
C ALA A 395 5.29 15.49 -0.37
N GLY A 396 4.26 16.01 0.29
CA GLY A 396 4.36 16.69 1.58
C GLY A 396 4.38 15.73 2.77
N HIS A 397 3.59 16.02 3.79
CA HIS A 397 3.53 15.24 5.02
C HIS A 397 3.03 13.81 4.82
N TYR A 398 3.44 12.91 5.72
CA TYR A 398 2.79 11.60 5.87
C TYR A 398 1.30 11.73 6.17
N ASN A 399 0.50 10.71 5.87
CA ASN A 399 -0.94 10.69 6.04
C ASN A 399 -1.37 10.37 7.47
N ALA A 400 -2.63 10.65 7.78
CA ALA A 400 -3.22 10.52 9.11
C ALA A 400 -3.09 9.11 9.67
N PHE A 401 -3.29 8.08 8.84
CA PHE A 401 -3.13 6.69 9.27
C PHE A 401 -1.68 6.38 9.68
N GLN A 402 -0.71 6.76 8.86
CA GLN A 402 0.70 6.53 9.18
C GLN A 402 1.14 7.33 10.41
N LYS A 403 0.72 8.60 10.55
CA LYS A 403 1.03 9.40 11.74
C LYS A 403 0.35 8.88 13.01
N GLU A 404 -0.88 8.38 12.91
CA GLU A 404 -1.56 7.69 14.02
C GLU A 404 -0.77 6.44 14.45
N ARG A 405 -0.31 5.62 13.50
CA ARG A 405 0.51 4.43 13.77
C ARG A 405 1.83 4.76 14.48
N LEU A 406 2.45 5.89 14.14
CA LEU A 406 3.66 6.38 14.82
C LEU A 406 3.37 7.03 16.18
N GLY A 407 2.09 7.30 16.48
CA GLY A 407 1.65 8.01 17.67
C GLY A 407 1.78 9.54 17.58
N TRP A 408 2.14 10.09 16.41
CA TRP A 408 2.28 11.53 16.16
C TRP A 408 0.94 12.27 16.07
N LEU A 409 -0.15 11.51 15.91
CA LEU A 409 -1.52 11.97 16.03
C LEU A 409 -2.30 11.01 16.92
N ASN A 410 -3.39 11.51 17.51
CA ASN A 410 -4.34 10.72 18.30
C ASN A 410 -3.73 10.02 19.54
N THR A 411 -2.73 10.67 20.17
CA THR A 411 -2.18 10.30 21.48
C THR A 411 -2.33 11.48 22.44
N SER A 412 -2.22 11.27 23.76
CA SER A 412 -2.50 12.31 24.76
C SER A 412 -1.65 13.57 24.67
N ALA A 413 -0.52 13.54 23.97
CA ALA A 413 0.36 14.68 23.71
C ALA A 413 0.22 15.26 22.29
N SER A 414 -0.51 14.58 21.41
CA SER A 414 -0.64 14.92 19.99
C SER A 414 -2.00 15.54 19.66
N PRO A 415 -2.11 16.31 18.57
CA PRO A 415 -3.40 16.69 18.02
C PRO A 415 -4.30 15.48 17.75
N GLU A 416 -5.60 15.66 17.94
CA GLU A 416 -6.59 14.58 17.87
C GLU A 416 -6.88 14.15 16.42
N ILE A 417 -7.19 12.86 16.24
CA ILE A 417 -8.01 12.37 15.13
C ILE A 417 -9.40 12.07 15.68
N THR A 418 -10.41 12.78 15.21
CA THR A 418 -11.78 12.57 15.70
C THR A 418 -12.33 11.27 15.13
N THR A 419 -12.56 10.30 16.01
CA THR A 419 -13.27 9.06 15.64
C THR A 419 -14.75 9.35 15.53
N VAL A 420 -15.30 9.17 14.33
CA VAL A 420 -16.69 9.52 14.02
C VAL A 420 -17.56 8.27 14.16
N THR A 421 -18.52 8.31 15.07
CA THR A 421 -19.39 7.15 15.42
C THR A 421 -20.88 7.43 15.24
N SER A 422 -21.23 8.64 14.84
CA SER A 422 -22.60 9.06 14.58
C SER A 422 -22.62 10.19 13.56
N ASP A 423 -23.78 10.41 12.95
CA ASP A 423 -24.03 11.50 12.04
C ASP A 423 -23.63 12.87 12.63
N GLY A 424 -23.03 13.73 11.80
CA GLY A 424 -22.67 15.07 12.25
C GLY A 424 -21.93 15.88 11.22
N VAL A 425 -21.68 17.14 11.58
CA VAL A 425 -20.77 18.06 10.87
C VAL A 425 -19.52 18.20 11.73
N PHE A 426 -18.37 17.88 11.16
CA PHE A 426 -17.08 17.85 11.84
C PHE A 426 -16.16 18.92 11.26
N THR A 427 -15.33 19.50 12.12
CA THR A 427 -14.34 20.50 11.71
C THR A 427 -12.96 19.84 11.64
N LEU A 428 -12.23 20.12 10.57
CA LEU A 428 -10.82 19.76 10.40
C LEU A 428 -9.96 21.01 10.28
N GLU A 429 -8.86 21.07 11.00
CA GLU A 429 -7.82 22.07 10.76
C GLU A 429 -6.85 21.62 9.66
N PRO A 430 -6.10 22.56 9.02
CA PRO A 430 -5.05 22.20 8.09
C PRO A 430 -4.06 21.23 8.73
N TYR A 431 -3.80 20.15 8.01
CA TYR A 431 -3.07 18.98 8.48
C TYR A 431 -1.63 19.29 8.93
N ALA A 432 -0.92 20.12 8.17
CA ALA A 432 0.46 20.53 8.45
C ALA A 432 0.57 21.78 9.35
N ALA A 433 -0.55 22.48 9.60
CA ALA A 433 -0.52 23.66 10.46
C ALA A 433 -0.46 23.26 11.95
N GLY A 434 0.21 24.08 12.76
CA GLY A 434 0.05 24.01 14.21
C GLY A 434 -1.40 24.28 14.65
N GLY A 435 -1.73 23.92 15.89
CA GLY A 435 -3.09 24.06 16.43
C GLY A 435 -3.49 22.84 17.25
N THR A 436 -4.61 22.97 17.98
CA THR A 436 -5.14 21.89 18.82
C THR A 436 -6.41 21.26 18.28
N GLY A 437 -6.94 21.76 17.16
CA GLY A 437 -8.12 21.17 16.53
C GLY A 437 -7.82 19.84 15.85
N PRO A 438 -8.86 19.07 15.51
CA PRO A 438 -8.71 17.77 14.87
C PRO A 438 -7.94 17.86 13.55
N LYS A 439 -6.95 16.98 13.36
CA LYS A 439 -6.14 16.90 12.13
C LYS A 439 -6.64 15.84 11.15
N GLY A 440 -7.57 14.99 11.57
CA GLY A 440 -8.22 14.04 10.69
C GLY A 440 -9.51 13.50 11.28
N LEU A 441 -10.36 12.93 10.42
CA LEU A 441 -11.49 12.10 10.85
C LEU A 441 -11.16 10.63 10.61
N LYS A 442 -11.56 9.76 11.54
CA LYS A 442 -11.49 8.30 11.41
C LYS A 442 -12.91 7.74 11.44
N ILE A 443 -13.40 7.28 10.29
CA ILE A 443 -14.80 6.89 10.08
C ILE A 443 -14.84 5.37 9.80
N PRO A 444 -15.65 4.57 10.53
CA PRO A 444 -15.76 3.13 10.29
C PRO A 444 -16.14 2.82 8.83
N LYS A 445 -15.42 1.88 8.21
CA LYS A 445 -15.75 1.33 6.89
C LYS A 445 -16.34 -0.06 7.03
N ALA A 446 -15.51 -1.06 7.27
CA ALA A 446 -15.91 -2.48 7.33
C ALA A 446 -14.98 -3.28 8.25
N ILE A 447 -15.19 -4.59 8.33
CA ILE A 447 -14.22 -5.53 8.93
C ILE A 447 -13.53 -6.27 7.79
N ASP A 448 -12.20 -6.33 7.82
CA ASP A 448 -11.39 -7.14 6.91
C ASP A 448 -11.74 -8.63 7.14
N PRO A 449 -12.26 -9.34 6.13
CA PRO A 449 -12.75 -10.70 6.30
C PRO A 449 -11.63 -11.74 6.50
N VAL A 450 -10.38 -11.38 6.19
CA VAL A 450 -9.20 -12.26 6.35
C VAL A 450 -8.61 -12.11 7.74
N THR A 451 -8.44 -10.87 8.20
CA THR A 451 -7.74 -10.59 9.47
C THR A 451 -8.70 -10.35 10.63
N GLY A 452 -9.99 -10.09 10.35
CA GLY A 452 -10.97 -9.68 11.37
C GLY A 452 -10.77 -8.24 11.87
N GLN A 453 -9.86 -7.48 11.26
CA GLN A 453 -9.52 -6.14 11.72
C GLN A 453 -10.48 -5.07 11.19
N PRO A 454 -10.77 -4.02 11.97
CA PRO A 454 -11.49 -2.87 11.47
C PRO A 454 -10.77 -2.18 10.31
N THR A 455 -11.54 -1.75 9.32
CA THR A 455 -11.13 -0.90 8.22
C THR A 455 -11.82 0.45 8.35
N TRP A 456 -11.15 1.51 7.93
CA TRP A 456 -11.55 2.88 8.20
C TRP A 456 -11.37 3.76 6.96
N TYR A 457 -12.19 4.81 6.88
CA TYR A 457 -11.87 6.00 6.10
C TYR A 457 -11.13 7.02 6.97
N TYR A 458 -10.03 7.56 6.45
CA TYR A 458 -9.32 8.71 7.00
C TYR A 458 -9.58 9.92 6.12
N VAL A 459 -10.04 11.02 6.72
CA VAL A 459 -10.31 12.28 6.00
C VAL A 459 -9.35 13.36 6.49
N GLU A 460 -8.70 14.04 5.55
CA GLU A 460 -7.69 15.06 5.83
C GLU A 460 -7.96 16.35 5.06
N PHE A 461 -7.71 17.49 5.71
CA PHE A 461 -7.72 18.80 5.07
C PHE A 461 -6.28 19.32 4.90
N ARG A 462 -5.79 19.38 3.67
CA ARG A 462 -4.41 19.77 3.35
C ARG A 462 -4.36 21.22 2.85
N GLN A 463 -3.36 21.99 3.29
CA GLN A 463 -3.09 23.35 2.80
C GLN A 463 -1.60 23.50 2.54
N ALA A 464 -1.22 24.41 1.63
CA ALA A 464 0.17 24.63 1.23
C ALA A 464 0.99 25.40 2.27
N VAL A 465 1.21 24.77 3.42
CA VAL A 465 1.97 25.30 4.56
C VAL A 465 3.09 24.33 4.92
N GLY A 466 4.24 24.87 5.36
CA GLY A 466 5.39 24.05 5.75
C GLY A 466 5.85 23.10 4.64
N PHE A 467 6.04 21.82 4.95
CA PHE A 467 6.42 20.81 3.95
C PHE A 467 5.28 20.42 2.99
N ASP A 468 4.02 20.75 3.31
CA ASP A 468 2.90 20.66 2.35
C ASP A 468 2.92 21.82 1.33
N SER A 469 3.88 22.75 1.39
CA SER A 469 4.02 23.85 0.40
C SER A 469 4.14 23.39 -1.06
N VAL A 470 4.54 22.14 -1.30
CA VAL A 470 4.50 21.48 -2.62
C VAL A 470 3.11 21.48 -3.25
N LEU A 471 2.05 21.65 -2.44
CA LEU A 471 0.66 21.71 -2.87
C LEU A 471 0.21 23.11 -3.36
N ALA A 472 1.07 24.15 -3.33
CA ALA A 472 0.68 25.54 -3.63
C ALA A 472 0.01 25.76 -4.99
N GLY A 473 0.23 24.87 -5.97
CA GLY A 473 -0.42 24.90 -7.28
C GLY A 473 -1.60 23.94 -7.46
N ASN A 474 -1.89 23.09 -6.47
CA ASN A 474 -2.93 22.07 -6.58
C ASN A 474 -4.29 22.61 -6.10
N THR A 475 -5.02 23.27 -6.99
CA THR A 475 -6.31 23.89 -6.65
C THR A 475 -7.38 22.87 -6.23
N ASN A 476 -7.31 21.62 -6.70
CA ASN A 476 -8.26 20.59 -6.27
C ASN A 476 -8.04 20.27 -4.79
N VAL A 477 -6.81 19.89 -4.41
CA VAL A 477 -6.48 19.52 -3.02
C VAL A 477 -6.70 20.68 -2.05
N LEU A 478 -6.34 21.90 -2.44
CA LEU A 478 -6.51 23.08 -1.59
C LEU A 478 -7.98 23.49 -1.37
N ASN A 479 -8.92 23.01 -2.19
CA ASN A 479 -10.35 23.32 -2.11
C ASN A 479 -11.22 22.11 -1.70
N GLY A 480 -10.62 21.08 -1.09
CA GLY A 480 -11.33 19.85 -0.73
C GLY A 480 -10.69 19.11 0.44
N VAL A 481 -11.14 17.87 0.63
CA VAL A 481 -10.56 16.93 1.59
C VAL A 481 -10.07 15.68 0.87
N LEU A 482 -8.95 15.12 1.33
CA LEU A 482 -8.45 13.84 0.87
C LEU A 482 -9.10 12.71 1.68
N ILE A 483 -9.43 11.60 1.02
CA ILE A 483 -10.02 10.43 1.67
C ILE A 483 -9.14 9.22 1.38
N ARG A 484 -8.72 8.53 2.44
CA ARG A 484 -7.96 7.28 2.37
C ARG A 484 -8.71 6.14 3.02
N THR A 485 -8.49 4.92 2.58
CA THR A 485 -8.88 3.71 3.32
C THR A 485 -7.66 3.12 3.99
N ALA A 486 -7.82 2.51 5.18
CA ALA A 486 -6.77 1.71 5.81
C ALA A 486 -7.36 0.67 6.77
N THR A 487 -6.61 -0.39 7.04
CA THR A 487 -6.95 -1.48 7.95
C THR A 487 -6.10 -1.40 9.21
N ASP A 488 -6.73 -1.46 10.39
CA ASP A 488 -6.02 -1.50 11.65
C ASP A 488 -5.04 -2.67 11.71
N GLY A 489 -3.85 -2.44 12.27
CA GLY A 489 -2.80 -3.46 12.34
C GLY A 489 -2.01 -3.67 11.04
N ASN A 490 -2.48 -3.17 9.89
CA ASN A 490 -1.79 -3.33 8.62
C ASN A 490 -1.22 -2.00 8.09
N GLY A 491 0.06 -1.75 8.38
CA GLY A 491 0.76 -0.53 7.95
C GLY A 491 0.81 -0.33 6.43
N ASN A 492 0.69 -1.39 5.63
CA ASN A 492 0.76 -1.37 4.17
C ASN A 492 -0.63 -1.33 3.50
N SER A 493 -1.68 -1.00 4.24
CA SER A 493 -3.07 -1.02 3.74
C SER A 493 -3.64 0.33 3.37
N VAL A 494 -2.85 1.41 3.50
CA VAL A 494 -3.36 2.75 3.24
C VAL A 494 -3.48 2.99 1.74
N ASN A 495 -4.69 3.31 1.29
CA ASN A 495 -4.98 3.61 -0.11
C ASN A 495 -5.70 4.96 -0.22
N LEU A 496 -5.13 5.91 -0.96
CA LEU A 496 -5.80 7.11 -1.42
C LEU A 496 -6.92 6.73 -2.40
N LEU A 497 -8.10 7.30 -2.17
CA LEU A 497 -9.25 7.15 -3.04
C LEU A 497 -9.32 8.32 -4.03
N ASP A 498 -9.73 8.03 -5.26
CA ASP A 498 -9.96 9.04 -6.28
C ASP A 498 -11.40 9.57 -6.20
N MET A 499 -11.54 10.84 -5.82
CA MET A 499 -12.83 11.53 -5.74
C MET A 499 -13.24 12.16 -7.08
N THR A 500 -12.38 12.08 -8.09
CA THR A 500 -12.60 12.63 -9.44
C THR A 500 -12.18 11.62 -10.52
N PRO A 501 -12.68 10.37 -10.49
CA PRO A 501 -12.24 9.33 -11.41
C PRO A 501 -12.39 9.74 -12.89
N ASN A 502 -11.35 9.49 -13.70
CA ASN A 502 -11.25 9.91 -15.11
C ASN A 502 -11.29 11.42 -15.37
N SER A 503 -10.86 12.25 -14.41
CA SER A 503 -10.59 13.68 -14.63
C SER A 503 -9.35 13.93 -15.50
N GLY A 504 -8.39 13.00 -15.46
CA GLY A 504 -7.07 13.11 -16.09
C GLY A 504 -6.98 12.50 -17.49
N SER A 505 -6.03 12.98 -18.29
CA SER A 505 -5.76 12.43 -19.64
C SER A 505 -5.02 11.07 -19.62
N SER A 506 -4.61 10.60 -18.43
CA SER A 506 -3.95 9.32 -18.17
C SER A 506 -4.02 9.03 -16.67
N ALA A 507 -3.89 7.76 -16.26
CA ALA A 507 -3.85 7.39 -14.84
C ALA A 507 -2.91 8.27 -14.00
N TYR A 508 -1.69 8.56 -14.48
CA TYR A 508 -0.76 9.43 -13.73
C TYR A 508 -1.32 10.84 -13.42
N TRP A 509 -2.05 11.42 -14.36
CA TRP A 509 -2.63 12.77 -14.25
C TRP A 509 -3.97 12.76 -13.51
N ASP A 510 -4.69 11.65 -13.53
CA ASP A 510 -5.92 11.42 -12.75
C ASP A 510 -5.64 11.54 -11.25
N TRP A 511 -4.52 10.97 -10.81
CA TRP A 511 -4.10 11.04 -9.39
C TRP A 511 -3.60 12.43 -8.93
N LYS A 512 -3.71 13.48 -9.75
CA LYS A 512 -3.34 14.85 -9.38
C LYS A 512 -4.47 15.65 -8.75
N ASP A 513 -5.73 15.26 -8.92
CA ASP A 513 -6.90 15.92 -8.34
C ASP A 513 -7.81 15.02 -7.46
N PRO A 514 -7.24 14.16 -6.58
CA PRO A 514 -7.99 13.13 -5.85
C PRO A 514 -8.91 13.67 -4.74
N ALA A 515 -8.98 14.98 -4.50
CA ALA A 515 -9.72 15.53 -3.37
C ALA A 515 -11.22 15.63 -3.64
N LEU A 516 -12.02 15.36 -2.60
CA LEU A 516 -13.44 15.68 -2.57
C LEU A 516 -13.59 17.18 -2.36
N THR A 517 -13.80 17.93 -3.44
CA THR A 517 -13.95 19.39 -3.38
C THR A 517 -15.28 19.81 -2.76
N VAL A 518 -15.34 21.05 -2.24
CA VAL A 518 -16.56 21.63 -1.64
C VAL A 518 -17.81 21.40 -2.49
N GLY A 519 -18.88 20.95 -1.85
CA GLY A 519 -20.16 20.60 -2.45
C GLY A 519 -20.24 19.17 -2.99
N GLY A 520 -19.12 18.45 -3.04
CA GLY A 520 -19.07 17.04 -3.40
C GLY A 520 -19.45 16.11 -2.23
N THR A 521 -20.06 14.98 -2.57
CA THR A 521 -20.38 13.89 -1.62
C THR A 521 -19.82 12.58 -2.14
N PHE A 522 -19.04 11.90 -1.30
CA PHE A 522 -18.64 10.51 -1.48
C PHE A 522 -19.65 9.60 -0.78
N GLU A 523 -20.08 8.54 -1.44
CA GLU A 523 -20.98 7.52 -0.88
C GLU A 523 -20.34 6.13 -1.01
N ASP A 524 -20.27 5.39 0.09
CA ASP A 524 -19.92 3.97 0.09
C ASP A 524 -21.21 3.14 0.05
N PRO A 525 -21.59 2.54 -1.08
CA PRO A 525 -22.84 1.79 -1.19
C PRO A 525 -22.85 0.49 -0.36
N ALA A 526 -21.69 -0.04 0.04
CA ALA A 526 -21.62 -1.27 0.81
C ALA A 526 -21.94 -1.05 2.30
N THR A 527 -21.61 0.13 2.82
CA THR A 527 -21.73 0.47 4.25
C THR A 527 -22.79 1.55 4.49
N GLY A 528 -23.07 2.35 3.45
CA GLY A 528 -23.91 3.53 3.49
C GLY A 528 -23.31 4.75 4.14
N VAL A 529 -22.00 4.71 4.39
CA VAL A 529 -21.32 5.92 4.84
C VAL A 529 -21.36 6.95 3.72
N SER A 530 -21.77 8.17 4.03
CA SER A 530 -21.58 9.31 3.14
C SER A 530 -20.73 10.39 3.80
N ILE A 531 -19.85 11.00 3.01
CA ILE A 531 -18.90 12.04 3.44
C ILE A 531 -19.08 13.21 2.48
N THR A 532 -19.43 14.39 2.99
CA THR A 532 -19.63 15.60 2.19
C THR A 532 -18.66 16.69 2.63
N ALA A 533 -17.95 17.30 1.67
CA ALA A 533 -17.15 18.49 1.93
C ALA A 533 -18.05 19.73 1.89
N ASP A 534 -18.51 20.21 3.04
CA ASP A 534 -19.51 21.29 3.12
C ASP A 534 -18.90 22.66 2.80
N ALA A 535 -17.72 22.93 3.37
CA ALA A 535 -17.01 24.18 3.19
C ALA A 535 -15.52 24.02 3.50
N VAL A 536 -14.68 24.83 2.87
CA VAL A 536 -13.27 24.97 3.20
C VAL A 536 -12.89 26.45 3.28
N SER A 537 -11.87 26.73 4.08
CA SER A 537 -11.21 28.03 4.21
C SER A 537 -9.73 27.77 4.46
N THR A 538 -8.89 28.80 4.50
CA THR A 538 -7.45 28.62 4.76
C THR A 538 -7.13 28.01 6.14
N THR A 539 -8.08 27.98 7.07
CA THR A 539 -7.86 27.54 8.46
C THR A 539 -8.75 26.39 8.90
N GLN A 540 -9.75 25.99 8.12
CA GLN A 540 -10.63 24.88 8.47
C GLN A 540 -11.41 24.34 7.27
N ALA A 541 -11.77 23.05 7.35
CA ALA A 541 -12.79 22.41 6.55
C ALA A 541 -13.97 21.95 7.44
N LEU A 542 -15.19 22.03 6.90
CA LEU A 542 -16.40 21.44 7.48
C LEU A 542 -16.78 20.22 6.66
N VAL A 543 -16.93 19.08 7.33
CA VAL A 543 -17.22 17.79 6.70
C VAL A 543 -18.44 17.15 7.35
N SER A 544 -19.49 16.91 6.58
CA SER A 544 -20.65 16.14 7.03
C SER A 544 -20.39 14.65 6.84
N VAL A 545 -20.66 13.85 7.88
CA VAL A 545 -20.61 12.38 7.83
C VAL A 545 -21.98 11.82 8.21
N ARG A 546 -22.44 10.81 7.48
CA ARG A 546 -23.68 10.07 7.75
C ARG A 546 -23.44 8.56 7.70
N PHE A 547 -24.14 7.79 8.53
CA PHE A 547 -24.06 6.33 8.57
C PHE A 547 -25.37 5.66 8.15
N GLY A 548 -25.25 4.51 7.46
CA GLY A 548 -26.36 3.63 7.10
C GLY A 548 -26.64 3.63 5.60
N ALA A 549 -26.73 2.43 4.98
CA ALA A 549 -27.03 2.28 3.55
C ALA A 549 -28.23 3.15 3.24
N GLY A 550 -28.15 3.94 2.16
CA GLY A 550 -29.23 4.84 1.76
C GLY A 550 -30.61 4.16 1.81
N SER A 551 -31.28 4.22 2.95
CA SER A 551 -32.47 5.00 3.00
C SER A 551 -31.99 6.43 3.10
N ALA A 552 -31.82 7.09 1.95
CA ALA A 552 -32.38 8.43 1.90
C ALA A 552 -33.78 8.23 2.45
N ASP A 553 -34.01 8.68 3.69
CA ASP A 553 -35.32 8.58 4.31
C ASP A 553 -36.32 9.03 3.24
N PRO A 554 -37.36 8.23 2.98
CA PRO A 554 -38.21 8.45 1.83
C PRO A 554 -38.63 9.92 1.83
N LEU A 555 -38.45 10.60 0.69
CA LEU A 555 -38.90 11.98 0.57
C LEU A 555 -40.35 12.03 1.07
N THR A 556 -40.62 12.94 1.99
CA THR A 556 -41.97 13.25 2.43
C THR A 556 -42.29 14.68 2.01
N ALA A 557 -43.53 14.91 1.62
CA ALA A 557 -44.01 16.23 1.24
C ALA A 557 -45.28 16.56 2.03
N GLN A 558 -45.37 17.79 2.52
CA GLN A 558 -46.56 18.31 3.20
C GLN A 558 -47.03 19.57 2.49
N GLY A 559 -48.24 19.49 1.91
CA GLY A 559 -48.85 20.60 1.18
C GLY A 559 -49.70 21.46 2.10
N SER A 560 -49.63 22.78 1.90
CA SER A 560 -50.50 23.74 2.58
C SER A 560 -50.91 24.88 1.66
N THR A 561 -51.97 25.58 2.07
CA THR A 561 -52.49 26.78 1.43
C THR A 561 -52.70 27.83 2.51
N SER A 562 -52.48 29.12 2.21
CA SER A 562 -52.60 30.18 3.21
C SER A 562 -54.02 30.34 3.78
N GLN A 563 -55.05 29.92 3.05
CA GLN A 563 -56.46 30.02 3.45
C GLN A 563 -57.25 28.80 2.95
N SER A 564 -58.30 28.41 3.68
CA SER A 564 -59.21 27.32 3.29
C SER A 564 -60.33 27.76 2.32
N SER A 565 -60.52 29.07 2.16
CA SER A 565 -61.51 29.68 1.25
C SER A 565 -60.95 30.97 0.66
N TYR A 566 -61.19 31.19 -0.64
CA TYR A 566 -60.77 32.37 -1.36
C TYR A 566 -61.93 32.95 -2.17
N LEU A 567 -61.98 34.28 -2.29
CA LEU A 567 -62.85 34.97 -3.23
C LEU A 567 -62.19 35.02 -4.62
N ARG A 568 -63.00 34.99 -5.67
CA ARG A 568 -62.52 35.30 -7.02
C ARG A 568 -61.79 36.65 -7.05
N GLY A 569 -60.64 36.71 -7.73
CA GLY A 569 -59.76 37.88 -7.75
C GLY A 569 -58.61 37.83 -6.74
N GLN A 570 -58.69 36.96 -5.72
CA GLN A 570 -57.60 36.78 -4.75
C GLN A 570 -56.46 35.92 -5.30
N THR A 571 -55.28 36.13 -4.71
CA THR A 571 -54.09 35.31 -4.97
C THR A 571 -54.07 34.13 -4.00
N VAL A 572 -53.93 32.93 -4.54
CA VAL A 572 -53.75 31.70 -3.78
C VAL A 572 -52.26 31.46 -3.62
N TYR A 573 -51.84 31.22 -2.37
CA TYR A 573 -50.46 30.88 -2.02
C TYR A 573 -50.41 29.43 -1.54
N LEU A 574 -49.58 28.62 -2.20
CA LEU A 574 -49.36 27.22 -1.93
C LEU A 574 -47.92 27.01 -1.47
N SER A 575 -47.73 26.13 -0.50
CA SER A 575 -46.41 25.73 0.00
C SER A 575 -46.31 24.22 0.07
N ALA A 576 -45.21 23.67 -0.43
CA ALA A 576 -44.80 22.30 -0.19
C ALA A 576 -43.57 22.31 0.72
N THR A 577 -43.65 21.67 1.88
CA THR A 577 -42.50 21.42 2.75
C THR A 577 -42.01 20.00 2.47
N VAL A 578 -40.75 19.87 2.07
CA VAL A 578 -40.11 18.60 1.71
C VAL A 578 -39.06 18.25 2.75
N SER A 579 -39.12 17.02 3.27
CA SER A 579 -38.15 16.51 4.23
C SER A 579 -37.82 15.05 3.99
N ALA A 580 -36.62 14.65 4.39
CA ALA A 580 -36.15 13.28 4.48
C ALA A 580 -35.78 13.04 5.96
N GLY A 581 -36.40 12.05 6.61
CA GLY A 581 -36.05 11.71 7.99
C GLY A 581 -36.51 12.74 9.01
N GLY A 582 -37.46 13.59 8.62
CA GLY A 582 -37.86 14.77 9.39
C GLY A 582 -36.93 15.98 9.22
N VAL A 583 -35.84 15.87 8.44
CA VAL A 583 -34.90 16.98 8.15
C VAL A 583 -35.32 17.70 6.86
N PRO A 584 -35.39 19.04 6.84
CA PRO A 584 -35.72 19.80 5.63
C PRO A 584 -34.74 19.56 4.47
N VAL A 585 -35.26 19.39 3.25
CA VAL A 585 -34.45 19.11 2.05
C VAL A 585 -34.42 20.33 1.12
N ALA A 586 -33.24 20.88 0.90
CA ALA A 586 -33.00 21.97 -0.06
C ALA A 586 -32.80 21.43 -1.49
N GLY A 587 -33.14 22.22 -2.51
CA GLY A 587 -32.87 21.88 -3.91
C GLY A 587 -33.81 20.87 -4.55
N ALA A 588 -34.84 20.38 -3.84
CA ALA A 588 -35.84 19.47 -4.41
C ALA A 588 -36.74 20.22 -5.40
N ALA A 589 -36.91 19.68 -6.61
CA ALA A 589 -37.82 20.23 -7.60
C ALA A 589 -39.26 19.85 -7.24
N VAL A 590 -40.16 20.83 -7.13
CA VAL A 590 -41.57 20.62 -6.80
C VAL A 590 -42.46 21.09 -7.94
N SER A 591 -43.27 20.18 -8.47
CA SER A 591 -44.33 20.50 -9.42
C SER A 591 -45.66 20.73 -8.70
N PHE A 592 -46.39 21.78 -9.08
CA PHE A 592 -47.71 22.14 -8.57
C PHE A 592 -48.75 21.95 -9.66
N THR A 593 -49.84 21.24 -9.38
CA THR A 593 -50.99 21.07 -10.27
C THR A 593 -52.28 21.41 -9.53
N VAL A 594 -52.91 22.52 -9.88
CA VAL A 594 -54.17 22.98 -9.31
C VAL A 594 -55.32 22.60 -10.24
N THR A 595 -56.18 21.69 -9.81
CA THR A 595 -57.42 21.31 -10.49
C THR A 595 -58.56 22.18 -9.97
N LYS A 596 -59.18 22.95 -10.87
CA LYS A 596 -60.34 23.80 -10.58
C LYS A 596 -61.61 22.95 -10.46
N ALA A 597 -62.67 23.52 -9.88
CA ALA A 597 -63.95 22.84 -9.70
C ALA A 597 -64.59 22.28 -10.99
N ASN A 598 -64.26 22.84 -12.16
CA ASN A 598 -64.73 22.35 -13.46
C ASN A 598 -63.78 21.34 -14.14
N GLY A 599 -62.74 20.88 -13.44
CA GLY A 599 -61.75 19.92 -13.96
C GLY A 599 -60.59 20.53 -14.74
N SER A 600 -60.61 21.83 -15.07
CA SER A 600 -59.46 22.49 -15.72
C SER A 600 -58.26 22.61 -14.79
N GLN A 601 -57.04 22.58 -15.32
CA GLN A 601 -55.81 22.58 -14.52
C GLN A 601 -54.95 23.83 -14.75
N VAL A 602 -54.26 24.26 -13.70
CA VAL A 602 -53.17 25.24 -13.74
C VAL A 602 -51.92 24.57 -13.16
N LYS A 603 -50.79 24.66 -13.85
CA LYS A 603 -49.53 24.02 -13.44
C LYS A 603 -48.45 25.05 -13.18
N GLY A 604 -47.55 24.74 -12.26
CA GLY A 604 -46.36 25.52 -11.94
C GLY A 604 -45.27 24.65 -11.34
N SER A 605 -44.11 25.24 -11.07
CA SER A 605 -43.01 24.57 -10.37
C SER A 605 -42.22 25.55 -9.52
N ALA A 606 -41.55 25.05 -8.50
CA ALA A 606 -40.60 25.77 -7.67
C ALA A 606 -39.57 24.79 -7.09
N THR A 607 -38.47 25.30 -6.55
CA THR A 607 -37.42 24.50 -5.90
C THR A 607 -37.40 24.83 -4.41
N THR A 608 -37.12 23.82 -3.57
CA THR A 608 -37.06 24.05 -2.11
C THR A 608 -35.84 24.86 -1.69
N GLY A 609 -36.03 25.79 -0.76
CA GLY A 609 -34.94 26.52 -0.10
C GLY A 609 -34.28 25.71 1.02
N SER A 610 -33.34 26.32 1.75
CA SER A 610 -32.64 25.70 2.89
C SER A 610 -33.57 25.30 4.05
N ASP A 611 -34.79 25.82 4.09
CA ASP A 611 -35.84 25.46 5.05
C ASP A 611 -36.77 24.33 4.54
N GLY A 612 -36.44 23.73 3.39
CA GLY A 612 -37.21 22.66 2.76
C GLY A 612 -38.49 23.11 2.08
N LYS A 613 -38.75 24.42 1.92
CA LYS A 613 -40.02 24.92 1.38
C LYS A 613 -39.91 25.38 -0.07
N ALA A 614 -40.88 24.95 -0.88
CA ALA A 614 -41.15 25.47 -2.21
C ALA A 614 -42.50 26.22 -2.20
N LEU A 615 -42.51 27.44 -2.72
CA LEU A 615 -43.69 28.31 -2.75
C LEU A 615 -44.20 28.49 -4.18
N TYR A 616 -45.51 28.39 -4.37
CA TYR A 616 -46.16 28.66 -5.64
C TYR A 616 -47.38 29.56 -5.43
N GLN A 617 -47.52 30.59 -6.26
CA GLN A 617 -48.64 31.52 -6.20
C GLN A 617 -49.35 31.59 -7.55
N PHE A 618 -50.68 31.69 -7.53
CA PHE A 618 -51.46 31.99 -8.73
C PHE A 618 -52.68 32.84 -8.39
N GLN A 619 -53.16 33.62 -9.35
CA GLN A 619 -54.28 34.52 -9.17
C GLN A 619 -55.59 33.91 -9.69
N LEU A 620 -56.64 33.94 -8.86
CA LEU A 620 -57.99 33.59 -9.28
C LEU A 620 -58.57 34.72 -10.14
N LYS A 621 -59.09 34.37 -11.32
CA LYS A 621 -59.72 35.31 -12.25
C LYS A 621 -61.23 35.33 -12.02
N LYS A 622 -61.90 36.43 -12.40
CA LYS A 622 -63.37 36.54 -12.36
C LYS A 622 -64.13 35.38 -13.02
N PRO A 623 -63.65 34.79 -14.14
CA PRO A 623 -64.31 33.65 -14.78
C PRO A 623 -64.01 32.29 -14.14
N ASP A 624 -63.13 32.21 -13.15
CA ASP A 624 -62.80 30.92 -12.53
C ASP A 624 -64.02 30.34 -11.80
N PRO A 625 -64.27 29.02 -11.90
CA PRO A 625 -65.47 28.40 -11.36
C PRO A 625 -65.48 28.47 -9.83
N VAL A 626 -66.65 28.70 -9.25
CA VAL A 626 -66.90 28.57 -7.81
C VAL A 626 -66.95 27.08 -7.46
N GLY A 627 -66.42 26.71 -6.30
CA GLY A 627 -66.43 25.32 -5.80
C GLY A 627 -65.10 24.89 -5.19
N THR A 628 -64.94 23.57 -5.00
CA THR A 628 -63.74 22.98 -4.41
C THR A 628 -62.63 22.84 -5.44
N TYR A 629 -61.43 23.29 -5.07
CA TYR A 629 -60.20 23.17 -5.84
C TYR A 629 -59.28 22.19 -5.11
N GLN A 630 -58.48 21.45 -5.87
CA GLN A 630 -57.48 20.54 -5.35
C GLN A 630 -56.11 20.91 -5.93
N ALA A 631 -55.12 21.12 -5.07
CA ALA A 631 -53.74 21.37 -5.46
C ALA A 631 -52.88 20.15 -5.12
N GLY A 632 -52.42 19.44 -6.15
CA GLY A 632 -51.42 18.38 -6.03
C GLY A 632 -50.00 18.93 -6.14
N MET A 633 -49.09 18.40 -5.34
CA MET A 633 -47.68 18.77 -5.29
C MET A 633 -46.84 17.50 -5.37
N VAL A 634 -45.86 17.46 -6.28
CA VAL A 634 -44.93 16.33 -6.41
C VAL A 634 -43.51 16.86 -6.34
N ALA A 635 -42.79 16.48 -5.29
CA ALA A 635 -41.38 16.77 -5.07
C ALA A 635 -40.53 15.64 -5.64
N SER A 636 -39.39 15.97 -6.25
CA SER A 636 -38.41 14.99 -6.74
C SER A 636 -36.98 15.47 -6.49
N LEU A 637 -36.12 14.57 -6.03
CA LEU A 637 -34.68 14.79 -5.86
C LEU A 637 -33.96 13.43 -5.91
N ASN A 638 -32.84 13.35 -6.63
CA ASN A 638 -31.96 12.17 -6.71
C ASN A 638 -32.70 10.84 -6.96
N GLY A 639 -33.67 10.83 -7.89
CA GLY A 639 -34.42 9.63 -8.26
C GLY A 639 -35.56 9.23 -7.31
N GLN A 640 -35.74 9.93 -6.18
CA GLN A 640 -36.90 9.75 -5.30
C GLN A 640 -38.02 10.76 -5.60
N SER A 641 -39.26 10.42 -5.22
CA SER A 641 -40.42 11.31 -5.35
C SER A 641 -41.37 11.24 -4.17
N ALA A 642 -41.95 12.38 -3.79
CA ALA A 642 -42.98 12.49 -2.76
C ALA A 642 -44.17 13.31 -3.25
N ALA A 643 -45.38 12.84 -3.00
CA ALA A 643 -46.60 13.53 -3.42
C ALA A 643 -47.46 13.92 -2.22
N THR A 644 -48.11 15.08 -2.32
CA THR A 644 -49.06 15.58 -1.34
C THR A 644 -50.14 16.41 -2.02
N ALA A 645 -51.28 16.62 -1.37
CA ALA A 645 -52.35 17.43 -1.92
C ALA A 645 -53.08 18.21 -0.82
N VAL A 646 -53.56 19.39 -1.17
CA VAL A 646 -54.39 20.23 -0.31
C VAL A 646 -55.60 20.73 -1.08
N SER A 647 -56.75 20.88 -0.40
CA SER A 647 -57.98 21.40 -0.99
C SER A 647 -58.34 22.75 -0.38
N PHE A 648 -58.96 23.61 -1.18
CA PHE A 648 -59.53 24.88 -0.75
C PHE A 648 -60.80 25.18 -1.54
N SER A 649 -61.64 26.06 -1.02
CA SER A 649 -62.87 26.51 -1.70
C SER A 649 -62.67 27.87 -2.37
N VAL A 650 -63.35 28.08 -3.51
CA VAL A 650 -63.45 29.37 -4.17
C VAL A 650 -64.90 29.82 -4.20
N GLN A 651 -65.16 31.06 -3.77
CA GLN A 651 -66.48 31.70 -3.68
C GLN A 651 -66.62 32.88 -4.64
#